data_AF-A0A660RW29-F1
#
_entry.id   AF-A0A660RW29-F1
#
_cell.length_a   1.000
_cell.length_b   1.000
_cell.length_c   1.000
_cell.angle_alpha   90.00
_cell.angle_beta   90.00
_cell.angle_gamma   90.00
#
_symmetry.space_group_name_H-M   'P 1'
#
loop_
_entity.id
_entity.type
_entity.pdbx_description
1 polymer ?
#
loop_
_entity_poly.entity_id
_entity_poly.type
_entity_poly.pdbx_seq_one_letter_code
_entity_poly.pdbx_strand_id
1 'polypeptide(L)'
;GSNVVTFTGGGTVQFTMGNVQTVKFGDLDSAVIFSAKNVSGIENIVATNDVDQDVTFANLGATDITVELQGSNNTGIDLTVDNSGSLTVNVDTPSSAATTTNPDVNNIDITAINASSLILNVAEKMKYQGTITANNAESLILSISGALANTISANSAASAIISNVAYDSDLKLTTPNLVELNITANADLDLNDATLGASTLSSLQSLTVNVSGDGNVVTLPDLSAIYSVTLSGSGSVELGNLGSVTLDDYGIIITAADLSGNDTSSSASLEIGNINTKGTDIEIDASEVLGDVKIGNINAANGATTPGDININIDGVGGNVTLGTVKGYDVVIDAEGVLGGTVTYGNIITYHSANITGSNLKSNTITVIPDGSSDVTVEFVGGILDDTLTVQPAAGYTKDVTIDVTGNSEKNNDKLVLDSTNAALDIASLSFSGVEIIDVDDGGTGNAITVNAADITGKTFTLGSAATASAVLTVNGTSSADTIDLSNITPDTTNPDTITVNAGDGADTVTGTSGDDTINGGDEADTITGGAGDDIITGGKGADTLTGGDGEDIFVLDSPFNAVDKITDFTKLTDTLKIDLTTEGKVGGLGIGEFGGDNTVDSVYYTATNKKLKVLNFTAFMTGGKLVTEVIKAIGILPGSTGTALAPTLGLGGKLISFTGGTIKLVTKGGLTKNINQLKTSAGSFTITGILFFYDADDYVIKMYGLKVVNSVLTGTKDANIDKVSVLTSKTIASFTEDHYPIAIDIVIF
;
A
#
# COMPACT_ATOMS: atom_id res chain seq x y z
N GLY A 1 30.47 74.22 18.95
CA GLY A 1 31.58 74.04 18.00
C GLY A 1 31.60 72.62 17.48
N SER A 2 31.73 71.63 18.38
CA SER A 2 31.93 70.23 18.02
C SER A 2 30.70 69.32 18.10
N ASN A 3 29.50 69.79 18.51
CA ASN A 3 28.29 68.96 18.76
C ASN A 3 28.52 67.68 19.60
N VAL A 4 29.66 67.58 20.27
CA VAL A 4 30.11 66.44 21.07
C VAL A 4 30.22 66.89 22.51
N VAL A 5 29.68 66.10 23.43
CA VAL A 5 29.83 66.28 24.88
C VAL A 5 30.42 65.02 25.49
N THR A 6 31.43 65.18 26.35
CA THR A 6 32.11 64.08 27.04
C THR A 6 31.88 64.19 28.54
N PHE A 7 31.45 63.08 29.15
CA PHE A 7 31.32 62.92 30.60
C PHE A 7 32.46 62.06 31.15
N THR A 8 32.98 62.46 32.31
CA THR A 8 34.06 61.78 33.06
C THR A 8 33.78 61.88 34.56
N GLY A 9 34.15 60.87 35.35
CA GLY A 9 33.89 60.84 36.80
C GLY A 9 32.49 60.32 37.16
N GLY A 10 31.98 60.61 38.36
CA GLY A 10 30.75 60.00 38.91
C GLY A 10 29.67 60.96 39.42
N GLY A 11 28.41 60.52 39.47
CA GLY A 11 27.26 61.23 40.08
C GLY A 11 26.00 61.35 39.22
N THR A 12 24.93 61.95 39.76
CA THR A 12 23.70 62.27 39.00
C THR A 12 23.85 63.62 38.32
N VAL A 13 23.58 63.68 37.02
CA VAL A 13 23.65 64.93 36.28
C VAL A 13 22.42 65.15 35.40
N GLN A 14 21.77 66.31 35.57
CA GLN A 14 20.60 66.73 34.80
C GLN A 14 20.94 67.97 33.99
N PHE A 15 20.69 67.93 32.69
CA PHE A 15 20.95 69.06 31.78
C PHE A 15 19.83 69.21 30.75
N THR A 16 19.69 70.42 30.22
CA THR A 16 18.92 70.67 29.00
C THR A 16 19.92 70.93 27.87
N MET A 17 19.86 70.11 26.83
CA MET A 17 20.79 70.18 25.69
C MET A 17 20.04 70.54 24.42
N GLY A 18 20.62 71.41 23.60
CA GLY A 18 20.17 71.68 22.23
C GLY A 18 21.36 71.57 21.27
N ASN A 19 21.16 70.89 20.13
CA ASN A 19 22.19 70.66 19.09
C ASN A 19 23.39 69.79 19.52
N VAL A 20 23.20 68.85 20.45
CA VAL A 20 24.23 67.85 20.79
C VAL A 20 23.97 66.60 19.96
N GLN A 21 24.94 66.19 19.15
CA GLN A 21 24.86 65.05 18.24
C GLN A 21 25.49 63.78 18.81
N THR A 22 26.59 63.95 19.57
CA THR A 22 27.32 62.83 20.15
C THR A 22 27.52 63.03 21.64
N VAL A 23 27.20 62.01 22.43
CA VAL A 23 27.54 61.93 23.85
C VAL A 23 28.60 60.85 24.05
N LYS A 24 29.69 61.16 24.73
CA LYS A 24 30.77 60.21 25.05
C LYS A 24 30.89 60.02 26.56
N PHE A 25 31.11 58.78 26.99
CA PHE A 25 31.45 58.43 28.37
C PHE A 25 32.88 57.91 28.38
N GLY A 26 33.76 58.61 29.09
CA GLY A 26 35.11 58.12 29.43
C GLY A 26 35.08 57.32 30.73
N ASP A 27 36.22 57.21 31.42
CA ASP A 27 36.33 56.52 32.71
C ASP A 27 35.33 57.09 33.74
N LEU A 28 34.37 56.26 34.17
CA LEU A 28 33.35 56.62 35.15
C LEU A 28 33.68 55.99 36.50
N ASP A 29 33.95 56.81 37.52
CA ASP A 29 34.23 56.33 38.88
C ASP A 29 32.96 55.88 39.66
N SER A 30 31.74 56.12 39.14
CA SER A 30 30.46 55.68 39.72
C SER A 30 29.28 55.70 38.73
N ALA A 31 28.15 55.07 39.08
CA ALA A 31 26.96 54.95 38.22
C ALA A 31 26.38 56.30 37.81
N VAL A 32 26.00 56.42 36.52
CA VAL A 32 25.55 57.67 35.92
C VAL A 32 24.17 57.50 35.30
N ILE A 33 23.17 58.15 35.90
CA ILE A 33 21.84 58.27 35.30
C ILE A 33 21.81 59.50 34.40
N PHE A 34 21.65 59.31 33.09
CA PHE A 34 21.47 60.37 32.11
C PHE A 34 19.98 60.54 31.78
N SER A 35 19.35 61.54 32.40
CA SER A 35 18.00 61.95 32.00
C SER A 35 18.08 63.24 31.21
N ALA A 36 17.56 63.22 29.98
CA ALA A 36 17.48 64.41 29.15
C ALA A 36 16.01 64.64 28.79
N LYS A 37 15.56 65.88 28.94
CA LYS A 37 14.19 66.30 28.62
C LYS A 37 14.25 67.28 27.46
N ASN A 38 13.47 67.01 26.40
CA ASN A 38 13.47 67.77 25.14
C ASN A 38 14.80 67.71 24.37
N VAL A 39 15.45 66.55 24.35
CA VAL A 39 16.64 66.35 23.53
C VAL A 39 16.22 66.31 22.07
N SER A 40 16.77 67.22 21.27
CA SER A 40 16.70 67.16 19.81
C SER A 40 18.11 67.09 19.28
N GLY A 41 18.37 66.06 18.46
CA GLY A 41 19.60 65.91 17.70
C GLY A 41 20.65 64.96 18.27
N ILE A 42 20.45 64.26 19.42
CA ILE A 42 21.37 63.18 19.79
C ILE A 42 21.16 62.04 18.80
N GLU A 43 22.25 61.62 18.18
CA GLU A 43 22.29 60.53 17.20
C GLU A 43 23.26 59.44 17.65
N ASN A 44 24.36 59.80 18.32
CA ASN A 44 25.39 58.85 18.76
C ASN A 44 25.67 58.91 20.26
N ILE A 45 25.79 57.74 20.87
CA ILE A 45 26.26 57.50 22.24
C ILE A 45 27.52 56.65 22.12
N VAL A 46 28.65 57.09 22.67
CA VAL A 46 29.90 56.32 22.66
C VAL A 46 30.25 55.98 24.10
N ALA A 47 30.33 54.69 24.41
CA ALA A 47 30.80 54.17 25.68
C ALA A 47 32.21 53.59 25.47
N THR A 48 33.22 54.12 26.18
CA THR A 48 34.60 53.59 26.11
C THR A 48 34.94 52.79 27.37
N ASN A 49 35.89 51.87 27.24
CA ASN A 49 36.59 51.08 28.26
C ASN A 49 36.52 51.76 29.65
N ASP A 50 36.02 51.07 30.67
CA ASP A 50 35.84 51.55 32.06
C ASP A 50 34.51 52.29 32.35
N VAL A 51 33.43 51.91 31.67
CA VAL A 51 32.08 52.20 32.17
C VAL A 51 31.73 51.17 33.24
N ASP A 52 32.38 51.11 34.41
CA ASP A 52 32.15 50.05 35.43
C ASP A 52 30.73 50.01 36.05
N GLN A 53 29.71 50.66 35.46
CA GLN A 53 28.44 50.99 36.10
C GLN A 53 27.27 51.27 35.14
N ASP A 54 26.04 51.06 35.62
CA ASP A 54 24.79 51.26 34.88
C ASP A 54 24.62 52.68 34.30
N VAL A 55 24.15 52.74 33.04
CA VAL A 55 23.85 53.98 32.33
C VAL A 55 22.44 53.94 31.79
N THR A 56 21.60 54.91 32.18
CA THR A 56 20.24 55.05 31.66
C THR A 56 20.10 56.34 30.86
N PHE A 57 19.55 56.27 29.64
CA PHE A 57 19.15 57.39 28.79
C PHE A 57 17.62 57.44 28.68
N ALA A 58 16.99 58.37 29.41
CA ALA A 58 15.53 58.48 29.45
C ALA A 58 15.00 59.59 28.52
N ASN A 59 13.85 59.37 27.86
CA ASN A 59 13.09 60.36 27.07
C ASN A 59 13.84 61.00 25.87
N LEU A 60 14.56 60.21 25.06
CA LEU A 60 15.33 60.70 23.92
C LEU A 60 14.48 61.10 22.70
N GLY A 61 13.20 60.76 22.67
CA GLY A 61 12.30 61.07 21.55
C GLY A 61 12.45 60.11 20.37
N ALA A 62 11.99 60.52 19.19
CA ALA A 62 11.83 59.65 18.02
C ALA A 62 13.06 59.59 17.08
N THR A 63 14.20 60.12 17.49
CA THR A 63 15.43 60.01 16.69
C THR A 63 16.01 58.61 16.78
N ASP A 64 16.60 58.16 15.68
CA ASP A 64 17.43 56.97 15.67
C ASP A 64 18.69 57.22 16.50
N ILE A 65 19.06 56.24 17.31
CA ILE A 65 20.20 56.33 18.22
C ILE A 65 21.16 55.20 17.88
N THR A 66 22.44 55.54 17.71
CA THR A 66 23.54 54.58 17.62
C THR A 66 24.32 54.60 18.93
N VAL A 67 24.48 53.42 19.54
CA VAL A 67 25.37 53.18 20.67
C VAL A 67 26.61 52.48 20.14
N GLU A 68 27.76 53.13 20.24
CA GLU A 68 29.06 52.52 19.99
C GLU A 68 29.66 52.04 21.31
N LEU A 69 29.73 50.73 21.46
CA LEU A 69 30.43 50.05 22.54
C LEU A 69 31.88 49.87 22.12
N GLN A 70 32.75 50.74 22.62
CA GLN A 70 34.18 50.71 22.32
C GLN A 70 34.92 50.03 23.48
N GLY A 71 35.80 49.07 23.16
CA GLY A 71 36.70 48.44 24.14
C GLY A 71 36.61 46.92 24.30
N SER A 72 37.56 46.40 25.09
CA SER A 72 37.69 44.99 25.47
C SER A 72 37.33 44.79 26.94
N ASN A 73 36.63 43.69 27.27
CA ASN A 73 36.29 43.27 28.63
C ASN A 73 35.36 44.23 29.40
N ASN A 74 34.42 44.88 28.72
CA ASN A 74 33.36 45.61 29.42
C ASN A 74 32.46 44.59 30.13
N THR A 75 32.43 44.57 31.46
CA THR A 75 31.66 43.59 32.24
C THR A 75 30.83 44.25 33.33
N GLY A 76 29.57 43.83 33.48
CA GLY A 76 28.74 44.15 34.67
C GLY A 76 28.00 45.49 34.60
N ILE A 77 27.45 45.83 33.43
CA ILE A 77 26.88 47.14 33.13
C ILE A 77 25.50 46.97 32.52
N ASP A 78 24.50 47.68 33.05
CA ASP A 78 23.18 47.80 32.43
C ASP A 78 23.08 49.13 31.64
N LEU A 79 23.04 49.04 30.31
CA LEU A 79 22.71 50.15 29.42
C LEU A 79 21.21 50.17 29.17
N THR A 80 20.52 51.21 29.62
CA THR A 80 19.10 51.43 29.32
C THR A 80 18.93 52.61 28.38
N VAL A 81 18.24 52.43 27.25
CA VAL A 81 17.95 53.49 26.28
C VAL A 81 16.44 53.58 26.02
N ASP A 82 15.89 54.78 26.21
CA ASP A 82 14.50 55.13 25.96
C ASP A 82 14.41 56.14 24.80
N ASN A 83 14.44 55.62 23.58
CA ASN A 83 14.07 56.33 22.36
C ASN A 83 12.85 55.66 21.72
N SER A 84 12.12 56.36 20.87
CA SER A 84 11.00 55.82 20.08
C SER A 84 11.31 55.69 18.59
N GLY A 85 12.58 55.88 18.20
CA GLY A 85 13.10 55.56 16.87
C GLY A 85 13.83 54.21 16.88
N SER A 86 14.70 53.96 15.90
CA SER A 86 15.58 52.79 15.88
C SER A 86 16.70 52.91 16.92
N LEU A 87 17.06 51.81 17.57
CA LEU A 87 18.28 51.71 18.38
C LEU A 87 19.28 50.79 17.67
N THR A 88 20.42 51.33 17.28
CA THR A 88 21.57 50.56 16.78
C THR A 88 22.61 50.43 17.87
N VAL A 89 23.12 49.22 18.10
CA VAL A 89 24.20 48.91 19.03
C VAL A 89 25.34 48.31 18.23
N ASN A 90 26.49 48.98 18.23
CA ASN A 90 27.71 48.56 17.56
C ASN A 90 28.74 48.11 18.58
N VAL A 91 29.14 46.84 18.53
CA VAL A 91 30.28 46.28 19.27
C VAL A 91 31.45 46.21 18.28
N ASP A 92 32.12 47.34 18.03
CA ASP A 92 32.85 47.60 16.76
C ASP A 92 34.33 48.04 16.90
N THR A 93 34.97 47.83 18.06
CA THR A 93 36.40 48.15 18.21
C THR A 93 37.18 47.06 18.95
N PRO A 94 37.70 46.04 18.26
CA PRO A 94 38.59 45.06 18.87
C PRO A 94 39.91 45.68 19.28
N SER A 95 40.48 45.21 20.39
CA SER A 95 41.84 45.50 20.81
C SER A 95 42.84 44.92 19.80
N SER A 96 44.06 45.46 19.78
CA SER A 96 45.13 44.93 18.94
C SER A 96 45.53 43.48 19.28
N ALA A 97 45.12 42.96 20.43
CA ALA A 97 45.39 41.60 20.89
C ALA A 97 44.27 40.61 20.53
N ALA A 98 43.10 41.10 20.13
CA ALA A 98 41.95 40.27 19.77
C ALA A 98 42.27 39.40 18.55
N THR A 99 41.90 38.13 18.62
CA THR A 99 42.01 37.18 17.52
C THR A 99 40.70 36.43 17.36
N THR A 100 40.57 35.69 16.27
CA THR A 100 39.40 34.86 15.99
C THR A 100 39.20 33.76 17.03
N THR A 101 40.28 33.20 17.58
CA THR A 101 40.27 32.17 18.64
C THR A 101 40.28 32.72 20.06
N ASN A 102 40.51 34.02 20.23
CA ASN A 102 40.51 34.71 21.51
C ASN A 102 39.93 36.12 21.29
N PRO A 103 38.59 36.22 21.10
CA PRO A 103 37.92 37.48 20.82
C PRO A 103 37.81 38.32 22.10
N ASP A 104 37.69 39.64 21.93
CA ASP A 104 37.42 40.54 23.04
C ASP A 104 35.97 40.42 23.49
N VAL A 105 35.77 40.17 24.78
CA VAL A 105 34.45 39.93 25.35
C VAL A 105 33.80 41.24 25.78
N ASN A 106 32.52 41.42 25.44
CA ASN A 106 31.64 42.45 25.97
C ASN A 106 30.44 41.79 26.65
N ASN A 107 30.27 42.04 27.94
CA ASN A 107 29.18 41.52 28.77
C ASN A 107 28.41 42.69 29.38
N ILE A 108 27.59 43.31 28.54
CA ILE A 108 26.75 44.48 28.86
C ILE A 108 25.30 44.08 28.65
N ASP A 109 24.44 44.35 29.62
CA ASP A 109 23.01 44.17 29.44
C ASP A 109 22.42 45.42 28.80
N ILE A 110 21.58 45.27 27.77
CA ILE A 110 20.99 46.38 27.03
C ILE A 110 19.47 46.32 27.16
N THR A 111 18.87 47.40 27.64
CA THR A 111 17.42 47.56 27.71
C THR A 111 16.97 48.68 26.78
N ALA A 112 16.35 48.32 25.65
CA ALA A 112 15.67 49.24 24.76
C ALA A 112 14.19 49.36 25.15
N ILE A 113 13.80 50.49 25.76
CA ILE A 113 12.46 50.64 26.36
C ILE A 113 11.39 50.84 25.30
N ASN A 114 11.51 51.88 24.46
CA ASN A 114 10.48 52.29 23.52
C ASN A 114 10.91 52.21 22.04
N ALA A 115 12.10 51.66 21.77
CA ALA A 115 12.68 51.66 20.43
C ALA A 115 11.75 50.92 19.45
N SER A 116 11.56 51.48 18.25
CA SER A 116 10.71 50.86 17.21
C SER A 116 11.37 49.64 16.56
N SER A 117 12.70 49.64 16.53
CA SER A 117 13.52 48.54 16.01
C SER A 117 14.82 48.49 16.80
N LEU A 118 15.39 47.30 16.92
CA LEU A 118 16.69 47.08 17.52
C LEU A 118 17.64 46.48 16.48
N ILE A 119 18.81 47.08 16.32
CA ILE A 119 19.88 46.59 15.47
C ILE A 119 21.10 46.32 16.35
N LEU A 120 21.63 45.10 16.32
CA LEU A 120 22.89 44.74 16.97
C LEU A 120 23.91 44.36 15.91
N ASN A 121 25.04 45.06 15.90
CA ASN A 121 26.19 44.75 15.06
C ASN A 121 27.35 44.29 15.96
N VAL A 122 27.83 43.06 15.76
CA VAL A 122 29.00 42.51 16.45
C VAL A 122 30.13 42.38 15.44
N ALA A 123 31.21 43.13 15.60
CA ALA A 123 32.34 43.09 14.67
C ALA A 123 33.19 41.81 14.82
N GLU A 124 33.98 41.52 13.80
CA GLU A 124 34.95 40.41 13.84
C GLU A 124 35.87 40.51 15.05
N LYS A 125 36.21 39.35 15.64
CA LYS A 125 37.07 39.23 16.83
C LYS A 125 36.47 39.85 18.10
N MET A 126 35.19 40.20 18.08
CA MET A 126 34.42 40.55 19.27
C MET A 126 33.54 39.38 19.67
N LYS A 127 33.31 39.22 20.97
CA LYS A 127 32.28 38.34 21.53
C LYS A 127 31.33 39.18 22.37
N TYR A 128 30.05 39.12 22.08
CA TYR A 128 29.02 39.69 22.95
C TYR A 128 28.46 38.58 23.85
N GLN A 129 28.15 38.87 25.13
CA GLN A 129 27.65 37.86 26.11
C GLN A 129 26.58 38.38 27.09
N GLY A 130 26.15 39.64 26.99
CA GLY A 130 25.09 40.19 27.87
C GLY A 130 23.65 39.87 27.45
N THR A 131 22.69 40.36 28.21
CA THR A 131 21.25 40.21 27.91
C THR A 131 20.74 41.42 27.13
N ILE A 132 19.95 41.22 26.08
CA ILE A 132 19.22 42.32 25.44
C ILE A 132 17.73 42.20 25.71
N THR A 133 17.11 43.28 26.17
CA THR A 133 15.66 43.40 26.36
C THR A 133 15.15 44.55 25.50
N ALA A 134 14.35 44.25 24.47
CA ALA A 134 13.72 45.22 23.58
C ALA A 134 12.20 45.16 23.74
N ASN A 135 11.66 45.96 24.68
CA ASN A 135 10.27 45.82 25.12
C ASN A 135 9.26 46.09 24.00
N ASN A 136 9.50 47.12 23.20
CA ASN A 136 8.56 47.63 22.20
C ASN A 136 9.08 47.55 20.75
N ALA A 137 10.24 46.94 20.52
CA ALA A 137 10.78 46.82 19.17
C ALA A 137 9.90 45.88 18.35
N GLU A 138 9.40 46.37 17.21
CA GLU A 138 8.59 45.61 16.25
C GLU A 138 9.47 44.75 15.32
N SER A 139 10.76 45.09 15.21
CA SER A 139 11.76 44.34 14.44
C SER A 139 13.11 44.23 15.14
N LEU A 140 13.79 43.11 14.90
CA LEU A 140 15.14 42.83 15.37
C LEU A 140 16.07 42.56 14.18
N ILE A 141 17.25 43.17 14.18
CA ILE A 141 18.29 42.89 13.18
C ILE A 141 19.59 42.59 13.94
N LEU A 142 20.12 41.39 13.77
CA LEU A 142 21.41 40.95 14.32
C LEU A 142 22.38 40.73 13.16
N SER A 143 23.48 41.46 13.13
CA SER A 143 24.59 41.26 12.20
C SER A 143 25.83 40.84 12.99
N ILE A 144 26.18 39.55 12.93
CA ILE A 144 27.05 38.90 13.91
C ILE A 144 28.37 38.46 13.27
N SER A 145 29.20 39.43 12.85
CA SER A 145 30.53 39.14 12.32
C SER A 145 31.51 38.61 13.39
N GLY A 146 31.18 38.72 14.67
CA GLY A 146 31.91 38.12 15.80
C GLY A 146 31.19 36.90 16.37
N ALA A 147 31.40 36.59 17.64
CA ALA A 147 30.68 35.51 18.35
C ALA A 147 29.56 36.07 19.24
N LEU A 148 28.47 35.31 19.37
CA LEU A 148 27.34 35.60 20.25
C LEU A 148 27.18 34.46 21.27
N ALA A 149 26.95 34.77 22.55
CA ALA A 149 26.49 33.81 23.56
C ALA A 149 25.53 34.54 24.51
N ASN A 150 24.28 34.76 24.08
CA ASN A 150 23.41 35.79 24.65
C ASN A 150 21.96 35.36 24.81
N THR A 151 21.25 36.09 25.66
CA THR A 151 19.79 36.06 25.72
C THR A 151 19.23 37.37 25.15
N ILE A 152 18.34 37.27 24.17
CA ILE A 152 17.61 38.40 23.60
C ILE A 152 16.12 38.20 23.84
N SER A 153 15.47 39.18 24.46
CA SER A 153 14.03 39.22 24.72
C SER A 153 13.42 40.39 23.97
N ALA A 154 12.57 40.11 22.98
CA ALA A 154 11.88 41.13 22.19
C ALA A 154 10.43 40.74 21.95
N ASN A 155 9.61 40.84 22.99
CA ASN A 155 8.24 40.33 22.99
C ASN A 155 7.34 40.97 21.94
N SER A 156 7.61 42.21 21.51
CA SER A 156 6.82 42.91 20.50
C SER A 156 7.28 42.68 19.06
N ALA A 157 8.42 42.01 18.87
CA ALA A 157 9.01 41.84 17.55
C ALA A 157 8.16 40.89 16.71
N ALA A 158 7.74 41.36 15.53
CA ALA A 158 7.03 40.57 14.53
C ALA A 158 7.98 40.02 13.45
N SER A 159 9.15 40.63 13.27
CA SER A 159 10.18 40.17 12.32
C SER A 159 11.57 40.21 12.95
N ALA A 160 12.40 39.23 12.62
CA ALA A 160 13.79 39.16 13.05
C ALA A 160 14.68 38.71 11.89
N ILE A 161 15.83 39.37 11.75
CA ILE A 161 16.89 39.01 10.81
C ILE A 161 18.15 38.72 11.60
N ILE A 162 18.73 37.54 11.40
CA ILE A 162 20.04 37.15 11.95
C ILE A 162 20.94 36.91 10.76
N SER A 163 22.04 37.64 10.66
CA SER A 163 22.86 37.66 9.46
C SER A 163 24.34 37.71 9.80
N ASN A 164 25.14 37.28 8.82
CA ASN A 164 26.59 37.32 8.88
C ASN A 164 27.18 36.58 10.09
N VAL A 165 26.53 35.52 10.59
CA VAL A 165 27.05 34.71 11.71
C VAL A 165 28.35 34.06 11.26
N ALA A 166 29.47 34.68 11.56
CA ALA A 166 30.78 34.29 11.05
C ALA A 166 31.56 33.37 12.02
N TYR A 167 31.03 33.19 13.24
CA TYR A 167 31.60 32.36 14.30
C TYR A 167 30.50 31.61 15.02
N ASP A 168 30.84 30.42 15.52
CA ASP A 168 29.96 29.59 16.34
C ASP A 168 29.33 30.43 17.45
N SER A 169 28.00 30.39 17.49
CA SER A 169 27.21 31.29 18.32
C SER A 169 26.03 30.58 18.95
N ASP A 170 25.79 30.87 20.22
CA ASP A 170 24.66 30.38 20.99
C ASP A 170 23.68 31.54 21.24
N LEU A 171 22.41 31.37 20.91
CA LEU A 171 21.41 32.42 21.03
C LEU A 171 20.10 31.93 21.62
N LYS A 172 19.76 32.41 22.81
CA LYS A 172 18.38 32.34 23.28
C LYS A 172 17.57 33.54 22.81
N LEU A 173 16.64 33.31 21.90
CA LEU A 173 15.71 34.30 21.38
C LEU A 173 14.32 34.11 22.00
N THR A 174 13.91 35.02 22.87
CA THR A 174 12.59 35.06 23.52
C THR A 174 11.70 36.09 22.81
N THR A 175 11.03 35.67 21.75
CA THR A 175 10.18 36.53 20.90
C THR A 175 8.86 35.84 20.58
N PRO A 176 7.94 35.69 21.55
CA PRO A 176 6.72 34.89 21.40
C PRO A 176 5.76 35.40 20.32
N ASN A 177 5.86 36.66 19.88
CA ASN A 177 5.02 37.26 18.82
C ASN A 177 5.72 37.32 17.46
N LEU A 178 6.91 36.71 17.33
CA LEU A 178 7.66 36.70 16.08
C LEU A 178 6.84 35.96 15.01
N VAL A 179 6.71 36.55 13.82
CA VAL A 179 5.97 36.00 12.68
C VAL A 179 6.94 35.55 11.60
N GLU A 180 8.02 36.31 11.38
CA GLU A 180 9.04 36.03 10.35
C GLU A 180 10.45 36.01 10.96
N LEU A 181 11.24 34.99 10.61
CA LEU A 181 12.65 34.86 11.00
C LEU A 181 13.49 34.53 9.77
N ASN A 182 14.49 35.36 9.47
CA ASN A 182 15.45 35.12 8.40
C ASN A 182 16.85 34.97 8.98
N ILE A 183 17.51 33.84 8.69
CA ILE A 183 18.85 33.49 9.19
C ILE A 183 19.82 33.34 8.02
N THR A 184 21.00 33.96 8.12
CA THR A 184 22.14 33.71 7.24
C THR A 184 23.38 33.49 8.10
N ALA A 185 23.87 32.25 8.10
CA ALA A 185 24.97 31.80 8.93
C ALA A 185 26.11 31.20 8.09
N ASN A 186 27.34 31.57 8.42
CA ASN A 186 28.58 31.06 7.83
C ASN A 186 29.39 30.22 8.85
N ALA A 187 28.78 29.90 9.98
CA ALA A 187 29.31 29.15 11.13
C ALA A 187 28.12 28.56 11.92
N ASP A 188 28.38 27.80 12.97
CA ASP A 188 27.33 27.20 13.79
C ASP A 188 26.46 28.26 14.47
N LEU A 189 25.15 28.04 14.49
CA LEU A 189 24.21 28.87 15.23
C LEU A 189 23.19 28.00 15.95
N ASP A 190 23.29 27.94 17.28
CA ASP A 190 22.35 27.19 18.12
C ASP A 190 21.32 28.13 18.76
N LEU A 191 20.06 28.07 18.29
CA LEU A 191 18.93 28.75 18.93
C LEU A 191 18.25 27.90 20.02
N ASN A 192 18.71 26.67 20.23
CA ASN A 192 18.15 25.71 21.16
C ASN A 192 19.16 25.31 22.26
N ASP A 193 20.20 26.10 22.47
CA ASP A 193 21.23 25.83 23.48
C ASP A 193 20.60 25.63 24.87
N ALA A 194 20.72 24.41 25.39
CA ALA A 194 20.20 24.02 26.69
C ALA A 194 20.85 24.78 27.86
N THR A 195 22.06 25.31 27.69
CA THR A 195 22.79 26.08 28.70
C THR A 195 22.24 27.50 28.88
N LEU A 196 21.74 28.11 27.81
CA LEU A 196 21.02 29.39 27.83
C LEU A 196 19.51 29.19 28.09
N GLY A 197 19.00 28.01 27.72
CA GLY A 197 17.59 27.61 27.75
C GLY A 197 16.90 27.91 26.43
N ALA A 198 15.87 27.13 26.10
CA ALA A 198 15.24 27.16 24.78
C ALA A 198 14.71 28.55 24.37
N SER A 199 14.91 28.90 23.10
CA SER A 199 14.24 30.03 22.45
C SER A 199 12.72 29.82 22.43
N THR A 200 11.96 30.92 22.51
CA THR A 200 10.49 30.86 22.48
C THR A 200 9.97 31.55 21.22
N LEU A 201 9.70 30.75 20.20
CA LEU A 201 9.29 31.19 18.86
C LEU A 201 7.85 30.73 18.53
N SER A 202 6.97 30.75 19.53
CA SER A 202 5.67 30.07 19.49
C SER A 202 4.70 30.56 18.40
N SER A 203 4.85 31.80 17.93
CA SER A 203 4.02 32.39 16.87
C SER A 203 4.71 32.45 15.51
N LEU A 204 5.93 31.91 15.39
CA LEU A 204 6.71 31.97 14.17
C LEU A 204 5.99 31.21 13.06
N GLN A 205 5.77 31.90 11.94
CA GLN A 205 4.96 31.44 10.82
C GLN A 205 5.80 31.16 9.57
N SER A 206 6.82 31.99 9.34
CA SER A 206 7.74 31.90 8.20
C SER A 206 9.19 31.89 8.67
N LEU A 207 9.94 30.88 8.23
CA LEU A 207 11.37 30.72 8.54
C LEU A 207 12.17 30.59 7.24
N THR A 208 13.19 31.45 7.08
CA THR A 208 14.21 31.28 6.04
C THR A 208 15.56 31.05 6.69
N VAL A 209 16.27 30.01 6.28
CA VAL A 209 17.64 29.72 6.75
C VAL A 209 18.56 29.53 5.55
N ASN A 210 19.68 30.24 5.55
CA ASN A 210 20.79 30.03 4.66
C ASN A 210 22.04 29.71 5.48
N VAL A 211 22.58 28.50 5.32
CA VAL A 211 23.79 28.05 6.04
C VAL A 211 24.89 27.77 5.03
N SER A 212 26.01 28.45 5.16
CA SER A 212 27.17 28.27 4.28
C SER A 212 28.31 27.58 5.02
N GLY A 213 29.01 26.67 4.34
CA GLY A 213 30.19 25.95 4.83
C GLY A 213 29.90 24.52 5.29
N ASP A 214 30.70 23.57 4.79
CA ASP A 214 30.59 22.17 5.16
C ASP A 214 30.86 21.95 6.66
N GLY A 215 29.95 21.24 7.32
CA GLY A 215 30.03 20.93 8.74
C GLY A 215 29.42 21.98 9.67
N ASN A 216 29.01 23.14 9.14
CA ASN A 216 28.28 24.13 9.91
C ASN A 216 26.82 23.71 10.12
N VAL A 217 26.25 24.00 11.27
CA VAL A 217 24.89 23.61 11.65
C VAL A 217 24.10 24.79 12.21
N VAL A 218 22.86 24.95 11.76
CA VAL A 218 21.88 25.83 12.42
C VAL A 218 20.82 25.00 13.11
N THR A 219 20.71 25.14 14.43
CA THR A 219 19.76 24.38 15.26
C THR A 219 18.65 25.31 15.77
N LEU A 220 17.38 24.92 15.57
CA LEU A 220 16.19 25.65 16.00
C LEU A 220 15.32 24.84 16.98
N PRO A 221 14.60 25.51 17.90
CA PRO A 221 13.68 24.84 18.83
C PRO A 221 12.40 24.36 18.12
N ASP A 222 11.45 23.85 18.89
CA ASP A 222 10.09 23.54 18.41
C ASP A 222 9.35 24.82 17.92
N LEU A 223 8.70 24.72 16.75
CA LEU A 223 8.02 25.80 16.04
C LEU A 223 6.53 25.47 15.82
N SER A 224 5.70 25.75 16.82
CA SER A 224 4.30 25.29 16.86
C SER A 224 3.33 25.95 15.87
N ALA A 225 3.63 27.15 15.36
CA ALA A 225 2.75 27.93 14.48
C ALA A 225 3.28 28.04 13.04
N ILE A 226 4.35 27.31 12.72
CA ILE A 226 5.04 27.40 11.44
C ILE A 226 4.15 26.85 10.32
N TYR A 227 4.12 27.52 9.18
CA TYR A 227 3.52 27.01 7.94
C TYR A 227 4.45 27.09 6.73
N SER A 228 5.55 27.86 6.81
CA SER A 228 6.52 27.96 5.72
C SER A 228 7.96 27.92 6.23
N VAL A 229 8.76 27.03 5.67
CA VAL A 229 10.19 26.89 5.93
C VAL A 229 10.94 26.84 4.61
N THR A 230 11.97 27.68 4.45
CA THR A 230 12.87 27.67 3.29
C THR A 230 14.31 27.52 3.76
N LEU A 231 14.98 26.46 3.33
CA LEU A 231 16.34 26.08 3.72
C LEU A 231 17.25 26.08 2.48
N SER A 232 18.43 26.67 2.60
CA SER A 232 19.39 26.79 1.51
C SER A 232 20.84 26.81 1.99
N GLY A 233 21.77 26.59 1.08
CA GLY A 233 23.21 26.70 1.33
C GLY A 233 23.90 25.34 1.40
N SER A 234 25.11 25.29 1.95
CA SER A 234 25.98 24.09 1.97
C SER A 234 26.25 23.55 3.39
N GLY A 235 25.56 24.07 4.41
CA GLY A 235 25.61 23.57 5.78
C GLY A 235 24.33 22.82 6.19
N SER A 236 24.36 22.17 7.34
CA SER A 236 23.24 21.38 7.87
C SER A 236 22.23 22.24 8.65
N VAL A 237 21.00 21.75 8.73
CA VAL A 237 19.93 22.37 9.53
C VAL A 237 19.25 21.33 10.40
N GLU A 238 19.05 21.66 11.67
CA GLU A 238 18.32 20.86 12.65
C GLU A 238 17.11 21.65 13.16
N LEU A 239 15.91 21.16 12.90
CA LEU A 239 14.66 21.75 13.35
C LEU A 239 14.03 20.87 14.43
N GLY A 240 13.48 21.50 15.48
CA GLY A 240 12.60 20.85 16.44
C GLY A 240 11.29 20.36 15.81
N ASN A 241 10.28 20.11 16.66
CA ASN A 241 8.95 19.76 16.18
C ASN A 241 8.30 20.93 15.45
N LEU A 242 7.61 20.66 14.34
CA LEU A 242 6.93 21.65 13.52
C LEU A 242 5.42 21.48 13.62
N GLY A 243 4.71 22.61 13.68
CA GLY A 243 3.26 22.65 13.69
C GLY A 243 2.63 22.25 15.03
N SER A 244 1.31 22.42 15.09
CA SER A 244 0.50 22.06 16.25
C SER A 244 -0.98 21.93 15.87
N VAL A 245 -1.65 20.95 16.48
CA VAL A 245 -3.10 20.70 16.30
C VAL A 245 -4.01 21.86 16.70
N THR A 246 -3.47 22.89 17.38
CA THR A 246 -4.25 24.06 17.82
C THR A 246 -4.06 25.31 16.96
N LEU A 247 -3.00 25.39 16.17
CA LEU A 247 -2.57 26.64 15.53
C LEU A 247 -2.48 26.56 14.01
N ASP A 248 -2.59 25.36 13.46
CA ASP A 248 -2.44 25.15 12.04
C ASP A 248 -3.78 25.32 11.28
N ASP A 249 -3.82 26.36 10.44
CA ASP A 249 -4.92 26.72 9.56
C ASP A 249 -4.54 26.65 8.06
N TYR A 250 -3.25 26.49 7.72
CA TYR A 250 -2.72 26.74 6.36
C TYR A 250 -1.88 25.61 5.76
N GLY A 251 -1.60 24.53 6.50
CA GLY A 251 -0.65 23.50 6.05
C GLY A 251 0.78 23.88 6.36
N ILE A 252 1.72 22.96 6.09
CA ILE A 252 3.16 23.17 6.29
C ILE A 252 3.89 22.90 4.98
N ILE A 253 4.62 23.89 4.48
CA ILE A 253 5.49 23.77 3.31
C ILE A 253 6.94 23.91 3.74
N ILE A 254 7.76 22.91 3.43
CA ILE A 254 9.20 22.89 3.68
C ILE A 254 9.92 22.75 2.35
N THR A 255 10.71 23.75 2.00
CA THR A 255 11.57 23.73 0.80
C THR A 255 13.03 23.70 1.22
N ALA A 256 13.69 22.57 1.02
CA ALA A 256 15.10 22.32 1.30
C ALA A 256 15.88 21.89 0.05
N ALA A 257 15.28 22.02 -1.14
CA ALA A 257 15.89 21.73 -2.43
C ALA A 257 17.11 22.61 -2.76
N ASP A 258 17.47 23.61 -1.96
CA ASP A 258 18.71 24.39 -2.16
C ASP A 258 19.77 24.10 -1.07
N LEU A 259 19.55 23.09 -0.22
CA LEU A 259 20.43 22.72 0.91
C LEU A 259 21.61 21.82 0.50
N SER A 260 22.16 22.09 -0.69
CA SER A 260 23.45 21.60 -1.17
C SER A 260 24.33 22.73 -1.72
N GLY A 261 23.73 23.91 -1.91
CA GLY A 261 24.33 25.01 -2.63
C GLY A 261 24.75 24.59 -4.05
N ASN A 262 25.89 25.11 -4.50
CA ASN A 262 26.47 24.73 -5.78
C ASN A 262 27.63 23.73 -5.61
N ASP A 263 27.73 23.09 -4.43
CA ASP A 263 28.86 22.26 -4.01
C ASP A 263 28.48 20.78 -3.99
N THR A 264 28.89 20.07 -5.04
CA THR A 264 28.64 18.63 -5.22
C THR A 264 29.39 17.74 -4.21
N SER A 265 30.20 18.31 -3.32
CA SER A 265 30.91 17.58 -2.25
C SER A 265 30.36 17.83 -0.84
N SER A 266 29.32 18.67 -0.72
CA SER A 266 28.71 19.00 0.56
C SER A 266 28.10 17.76 1.23
N SER A 267 28.23 17.68 2.56
CA SER A 267 27.55 16.70 3.41
C SER A 267 26.39 17.32 4.18
N ALA A 268 25.81 18.41 3.67
CA ALA A 268 24.70 19.13 4.31
C ALA A 268 23.53 18.18 4.57
N SER A 269 23.16 18.06 5.85
CA SER A 269 22.10 17.18 6.33
C SER A 269 20.90 17.99 6.80
N LEU A 270 19.72 17.38 6.72
CA LEU A 270 18.47 17.93 7.22
C LEU A 270 17.91 17.03 8.31
N GLU A 271 17.76 17.55 9.53
CA GLU A 271 17.01 16.89 10.60
C GLU A 271 15.78 17.73 10.97
N ILE A 272 14.62 17.09 11.02
CA ILE A 272 13.36 17.69 11.47
C ILE A 272 12.74 16.76 12.52
N GLY A 273 12.23 17.37 13.60
CA GLY A 273 11.41 16.68 14.59
C GLY A 273 10.09 16.16 14.02
N ASN A 274 9.07 16.01 14.88
CA ASN A 274 7.75 15.59 14.40
C ASN A 274 7.03 16.77 13.72
N ILE A 275 6.30 16.49 12.65
CA ILE A 275 5.47 17.45 11.93
C ILE A 275 4.00 17.12 12.20
N ASN A 276 3.24 18.06 12.77
CA ASN A 276 1.83 17.85 13.10
C ASN A 276 0.96 18.99 12.58
N THR A 277 -0.01 18.66 11.73
CA THR A 277 -1.07 19.56 11.28
C THR A 277 -2.44 19.08 11.75
N LYS A 278 -3.45 19.94 11.64
CA LYS A 278 -4.82 19.66 12.10
C LYS A 278 -5.77 19.38 10.92
N GLY A 279 -5.39 18.45 10.04
CA GLY A 279 -6.20 18.17 8.84
C GLY A 279 -5.89 19.07 7.66
N THR A 280 -4.72 19.72 7.66
CA THR A 280 -4.20 20.51 6.55
C THR A 280 -2.97 19.82 5.96
N ASP A 281 -2.61 20.22 4.74
CA ASP A 281 -1.62 19.52 3.94
C ASP A 281 -0.19 19.75 4.43
N ILE A 282 0.67 18.77 4.19
CA ILE A 282 2.12 18.85 4.46
C ILE A 282 2.87 18.59 3.15
N GLU A 283 3.67 19.57 2.73
CA GLU A 283 4.53 19.48 1.55
C GLU A 283 6.00 19.62 1.98
N ILE A 284 6.82 18.65 1.57
CA ILE A 284 8.25 18.61 1.88
C ILE A 284 9.02 18.37 0.59
N ASP A 285 9.90 19.29 0.23
CA ASP A 285 10.82 19.14 -0.89
C ASP A 285 12.26 19.17 -0.38
N ALA A 286 12.90 18.00 -0.33
CA ALA A 286 14.28 17.78 0.08
C ALA A 286 15.11 17.14 -1.05
N SER A 287 14.66 17.29 -2.30
CA SER A 287 15.25 16.65 -3.47
C SER A 287 16.75 16.87 -3.65
N GLU A 288 17.25 18.09 -3.43
CA GLU A 288 18.69 18.38 -3.60
C GLU A 288 19.51 18.36 -2.30
N VAL A 289 19.07 17.68 -1.25
CA VAL A 289 19.89 17.52 -0.02
C VAL A 289 20.99 16.48 -0.25
N LEU A 290 22.27 16.88 -0.25
CA LEU A 290 23.38 15.95 -0.55
C LEU A 290 23.80 15.05 0.63
N GLY A 291 23.44 15.40 1.86
CA GLY A 291 23.67 14.60 3.07
C GLY A 291 22.47 13.75 3.48
N ASP A 292 22.45 13.34 4.76
CA ASP A 292 21.34 12.57 5.33
C ASP A 292 20.09 13.45 5.52
N VAL A 293 18.90 12.88 5.27
CA VAL A 293 17.60 13.49 5.58
C VAL A 293 16.89 12.67 6.64
N LYS A 294 16.56 13.27 7.78
CA LYS A 294 15.85 12.63 8.88
C LYS A 294 14.64 13.45 9.30
N ILE A 295 13.46 12.85 9.20
CA ILE A 295 12.20 13.49 9.58
C ILE A 295 11.50 12.59 10.59
N GLY A 296 11.01 13.17 11.68
CA GLY A 296 10.22 12.47 12.69
C GLY A 296 8.87 11.96 12.16
N ASN A 297 7.90 11.77 13.07
CA ASN A 297 6.55 11.39 12.63
C ASN A 297 5.87 12.57 11.91
N ILE A 298 5.19 12.29 10.81
CA ILE A 298 4.48 13.25 9.98
C ILE A 298 3.00 12.93 10.07
N ASN A 299 2.19 13.84 10.62
CA ASN A 299 0.79 13.56 10.89
C ASN A 299 -0.11 14.72 10.46
N ALA A 300 -0.76 14.55 9.31
CA ALA A 300 -1.77 15.43 8.77
C ALA A 300 -3.21 15.09 9.20
N ALA A 301 -3.39 14.10 10.07
CA ALA A 301 -4.70 13.65 10.56
C ALA A 301 -4.96 14.01 12.03
N ASN A 302 -4.06 14.75 12.69
CA ASN A 302 -4.03 14.80 14.15
C ASN A 302 -5.21 15.59 14.75
N GLY A 303 -6.21 14.85 15.28
CA GLY A 303 -7.41 15.43 15.88
C GLY A 303 -8.39 16.06 14.87
N ALA A 304 -8.19 15.82 13.58
CA ALA A 304 -9.02 16.33 12.50
C ALA A 304 -10.13 15.35 12.11
N THR A 305 -11.27 15.87 11.66
CA THR A 305 -12.34 15.05 11.07
C THR A 305 -12.06 14.71 9.60
N THR A 306 -11.24 15.52 8.95
CA THR A 306 -10.77 15.38 7.57
C THR A 306 -9.25 15.51 7.61
N PRO A 307 -8.51 14.42 7.41
CA PRO A 307 -7.05 14.47 7.29
C PRO A 307 -6.63 15.31 6.08
N GLY A 308 -5.46 15.94 6.15
CA GLY A 308 -4.83 16.63 5.02
C GLY A 308 -3.90 15.70 4.23
N ASP A 309 -3.52 16.13 3.03
CA ASP A 309 -2.63 15.38 2.14
C ASP A 309 -1.16 15.54 2.56
N ILE A 310 -0.33 14.56 2.23
CA ILE A 310 1.12 14.59 2.48
C ILE A 310 1.84 14.34 1.16
N ASN A 311 2.70 15.28 0.76
CA ASN A 311 3.58 15.15 -0.39
C ASN A 311 5.05 15.33 0.04
N ILE A 312 5.88 14.32 -0.22
CA ILE A 312 7.30 14.30 0.18
C ILE A 312 8.13 14.00 -1.05
N ASN A 313 8.92 14.97 -1.51
CA ASN A 313 9.92 14.80 -2.53
C ASN A 313 11.32 14.67 -1.90
N ILE A 314 11.93 13.51 -2.07
CA ILE A 314 13.30 13.17 -1.64
C ILE A 314 14.12 12.60 -2.82
N ASP A 315 13.68 12.85 -4.06
CA ASP A 315 14.40 12.47 -5.28
C ASP A 315 15.70 13.26 -5.41
N GLY A 316 16.84 12.58 -5.40
CA GLY A 316 18.16 13.21 -5.52
C GLY A 316 18.95 13.31 -4.22
N VAL A 317 18.38 12.87 -3.08
CA VAL A 317 19.08 12.89 -1.79
C VAL A 317 20.38 12.07 -1.89
N GLY A 318 21.50 12.68 -1.49
CA GLY A 318 22.83 12.04 -1.57
C GLY A 318 23.17 11.11 -0.40
N GLY A 319 22.54 11.29 0.76
CA GLY A 319 22.74 10.47 1.96
C GLY A 319 21.62 9.47 2.23
N ASN A 320 21.53 9.00 3.48
CA ASN A 320 20.44 8.14 3.94
C ASN A 320 19.19 8.97 4.24
N VAL A 321 18.02 8.40 3.97
CA VAL A 321 16.74 9.01 4.33
C VAL A 321 16.07 8.18 5.43
N THR A 322 15.62 8.85 6.49
CA THR A 322 14.81 8.23 7.56
C THR A 322 13.54 9.03 7.76
N LEU A 323 12.39 8.41 7.50
CA LEU A 323 11.07 8.97 7.78
C LEU A 323 10.43 8.21 8.94
N GLY A 324 9.83 8.93 9.89
CA GLY A 324 8.99 8.34 10.93
C GLY A 324 7.68 7.75 10.37
N THR A 325 6.69 7.59 11.24
CA THR A 325 5.32 7.23 10.78
C THR A 325 4.72 8.39 10.02
N VAL A 326 4.17 8.12 8.83
CA VAL A 326 3.51 9.10 7.95
C VAL A 326 2.00 8.84 7.99
N LYS A 327 1.19 9.84 8.35
CA LYS A 327 -0.26 9.70 8.47
C LYS A 327 -0.99 10.86 7.78
N GLY A 328 -1.64 10.61 6.64
CA GLY A 328 -2.32 11.62 5.81
C GLY A 328 -3.52 11.07 5.05
N TYR A 329 -4.29 11.94 4.36
CA TYR A 329 -5.41 11.54 3.53
C TYR A 329 -4.93 10.82 2.27
N ASP A 330 -4.26 11.56 1.38
CA ASP A 330 -3.35 11.02 0.37
C ASP A 330 -1.90 11.16 0.84
N VAL A 331 -1.08 10.13 0.58
CA VAL A 331 0.35 10.13 0.90
C VAL A 331 1.13 9.87 -0.39
N VAL A 332 1.93 10.84 -0.81
CA VAL A 332 2.84 10.74 -1.96
C VAL A 332 4.27 10.87 -1.46
N ILE A 333 5.12 9.91 -1.81
CA ILE A 333 6.55 9.92 -1.49
C ILE A 333 7.34 9.61 -2.75
N ASP A 334 8.11 10.59 -3.23
CA ASP A 334 9.01 10.44 -4.38
C ASP A 334 10.45 10.24 -3.93
N ALA A 335 11.00 9.05 -4.16
CA ALA A 335 12.35 8.66 -3.78
C ALA A 335 13.15 8.02 -4.94
N GLU A 336 12.82 8.34 -6.21
CA GLU A 336 13.41 7.66 -7.39
C GLU A 336 14.95 7.69 -7.45
N GLY A 337 15.56 8.82 -7.09
CA GLY A 337 16.99 9.10 -7.27
C GLY A 337 17.81 9.26 -6.00
N VAL A 338 17.48 8.59 -4.89
CA VAL A 338 18.35 8.60 -3.69
C VAL A 338 19.71 7.94 -4.02
N LEU A 339 20.77 8.74 -4.12
CA LEU A 339 22.06 8.38 -4.71
C LEU A 339 23.00 7.71 -3.70
N GLY A 340 22.83 6.40 -3.46
CA GLY A 340 23.81 5.59 -2.72
C GLY A 340 23.55 5.43 -1.22
N GLY A 341 22.51 6.08 -0.69
CA GLY A 341 22.01 5.91 0.68
C GLY A 341 21.03 4.74 0.87
N THR A 342 20.51 4.59 2.08
CA THR A 342 19.32 3.77 2.39
C THR A 342 18.15 4.68 2.72
N VAL A 343 16.96 4.35 2.23
CA VAL A 343 15.73 4.96 2.72
C VAL A 343 15.11 4.02 3.76
N THR A 344 14.60 4.55 4.86
CA THR A 344 13.92 3.79 5.90
C THR A 344 12.64 4.50 6.28
N TYR A 345 11.53 3.76 6.25
CA TYR A 345 10.19 4.27 6.54
C TYR A 345 9.68 3.71 7.87
N GLY A 346 8.93 4.53 8.62
CA GLY A 346 7.97 4.03 9.59
C GLY A 346 6.72 3.47 8.91
N ASN A 347 5.61 3.39 9.66
CA ASN A 347 4.33 3.00 9.08
C ASN A 347 3.75 4.13 8.22
N ILE A 348 3.03 3.77 7.18
CA ILE A 348 2.31 4.71 6.32
C ILE A 348 0.82 4.47 6.54
N ILE A 349 0.14 5.44 7.12
CA ILE A 349 -1.27 5.37 7.50
C ILE A 349 -2.03 6.31 6.57
N THR A 350 -2.89 5.75 5.72
CA THR A 350 -3.62 6.52 4.70
C THR A 350 -5.13 6.35 4.82
N TYR A 351 -5.87 7.38 4.41
CA TYR A 351 -7.34 7.35 4.35
C TYR A 351 -7.88 7.21 2.93
N HIS A 352 -7.06 7.46 1.90
CA HIS A 352 -7.45 7.36 0.50
C HIS A 352 -6.37 6.76 -0.41
N SER A 353 -5.16 7.30 -0.45
CA SER A 353 -4.10 6.70 -1.26
C SER A 353 -2.71 6.78 -0.64
N ALA A 354 -1.85 5.84 -1.04
CA ALA A 354 -0.42 5.86 -0.78
C ALA A 354 0.30 5.58 -2.11
N ASN A 355 0.98 6.57 -2.67
CA ASN A 355 1.83 6.43 -3.86
C ASN A 355 3.30 6.62 -3.45
N ILE A 356 4.12 5.60 -3.67
CA ILE A 356 5.51 5.57 -3.25
C ILE A 356 6.37 5.16 -4.43
N THR A 357 7.24 6.06 -4.88
CA THR A 357 8.16 5.82 -6.00
C THR A 357 9.59 5.70 -5.49
N GLY A 358 10.36 4.76 -6.03
CA GLY A 358 11.74 4.55 -5.58
C GLY A 358 12.42 3.38 -6.28
N SER A 359 13.61 3.61 -6.85
CA SER A 359 14.43 2.54 -7.43
C SER A 359 15.63 2.27 -6.51
N ASN A 360 15.82 1.04 -6.05
CA ASN A 360 16.91 0.61 -5.15
C ASN A 360 16.74 0.92 -3.64
N LEU A 361 15.51 0.96 -3.13
CA LEU A 361 15.30 0.92 -1.68
C LEU A 361 15.82 -0.45 -1.19
N LYS A 362 16.77 -0.49 -0.24
CA LYS A 362 17.34 -1.76 0.26
C LYS A 362 16.37 -2.40 1.26
N SER A 363 15.88 -3.62 1.02
CA SER A 363 15.05 -4.43 1.94
C SER A 363 14.32 -3.65 3.04
N ASN A 364 13.14 -3.17 2.71
CA ASN A 364 12.26 -2.33 3.52
C ASN A 364 11.02 -3.11 3.89
N THR A 365 10.53 -2.87 5.10
CA THR A 365 9.20 -3.30 5.52
C THR A 365 8.30 -2.09 5.51
N ILE A 366 7.57 -1.89 4.42
CA ILE A 366 6.62 -0.78 4.31
C ILE A 366 5.28 -1.30 4.80
N THR A 367 4.77 -0.75 5.89
CA THR A 367 3.45 -1.13 6.40
C THR A 367 2.45 -0.05 6.04
N VAL A 368 1.55 -0.32 5.11
CA VAL A 368 0.44 0.57 4.75
C VAL A 368 -0.80 0.18 5.56
N ILE A 369 -1.34 1.12 6.33
CA ILE A 369 -2.52 0.94 7.17
C ILE A 369 -3.66 1.83 6.66
N PRO A 370 -4.57 1.28 5.83
CA PRO A 370 -5.86 1.90 5.54
C PRO A 370 -6.66 2.16 6.83
N ASP A 371 -6.91 3.44 7.16
CA ASP A 371 -7.68 3.90 8.34
C ASP A 371 -8.95 4.69 7.93
N GLY A 372 -9.30 4.62 6.65
CA GLY A 372 -10.37 5.40 6.00
C GLY A 372 -11.75 4.75 5.94
N SER A 373 -12.72 5.53 5.47
CA SER A 373 -14.08 5.06 5.14
C SER A 373 -14.37 4.99 3.64
N SER A 374 -13.33 5.22 2.82
CA SER A 374 -13.30 5.14 1.37
C SER A 374 -12.43 3.98 0.91
N ASP A 375 -12.55 3.58 -0.35
CA ASP A 375 -11.63 2.64 -0.97
C ASP A 375 -10.22 3.26 -1.00
N VAL A 376 -9.20 2.42 -0.81
CA VAL A 376 -7.80 2.85 -0.74
C VAL A 376 -6.99 2.29 -1.90
N THR A 377 -6.22 3.16 -2.56
CA THR A 377 -5.27 2.75 -3.60
C THR A 377 -3.85 2.85 -3.07
N VAL A 378 -3.09 1.78 -3.23
CA VAL A 378 -1.71 1.67 -2.80
C VAL A 378 -0.88 1.41 -4.04
N GLU A 379 -0.16 2.43 -4.50
CA GLU A 379 0.68 2.38 -5.68
C GLU A 379 2.16 2.39 -5.25
N PHE A 380 2.90 1.39 -5.72
CA PHE A 380 4.34 1.30 -5.54
C PHE A 380 5.02 1.18 -6.89
N VAL A 381 5.91 2.12 -7.20
CA VAL A 381 6.60 2.18 -8.49
C VAL A 381 8.12 2.13 -8.30
N GLY A 382 8.76 1.16 -8.93
CA GLY A 382 10.21 1.01 -8.92
C GLY A 382 10.68 -0.24 -8.18
N GLY A 383 11.71 -0.87 -8.75
CA GLY A 383 12.28 -2.11 -8.23
C GLY A 383 12.83 -1.93 -6.81
N ILE A 384 12.15 -2.60 -5.90
CA ILE A 384 12.63 -2.95 -4.58
C ILE A 384 13.57 -4.18 -4.72
N LEU A 385 14.64 -4.23 -3.93
CA LEU A 385 15.60 -5.33 -3.93
C LEU A 385 15.50 -6.06 -2.58
N ASP A 386 14.87 -7.24 -2.59
CA ASP A 386 14.65 -8.08 -1.41
C ASP A 386 13.71 -7.41 -0.35
N ASP A 387 12.66 -6.71 -0.77
CA ASP A 387 11.77 -5.97 0.15
C ASP A 387 10.48 -6.73 0.52
N THR A 388 9.82 -6.24 1.59
CA THR A 388 8.52 -6.71 2.05
C THR A 388 7.53 -5.54 2.13
N LEU A 389 6.56 -5.50 1.23
CA LEU A 389 5.41 -4.60 1.36
C LEU A 389 4.34 -5.31 2.20
N THR A 390 4.01 -4.76 3.35
CA THR A 390 2.88 -5.22 4.16
C THR A 390 1.71 -4.25 4.02
N VAL A 391 0.56 -4.73 3.57
CA VAL A 391 -0.68 -3.95 3.63
C VAL A 391 -1.57 -4.55 4.71
N GLN A 392 -1.85 -3.75 5.73
CA GLN A 392 -2.58 -4.16 6.93
C GLN A 392 -3.71 -3.17 7.23
N PRO A 393 -4.94 -3.41 6.74
CA PRO A 393 -6.08 -2.56 7.05
C PRO A 393 -6.33 -2.45 8.56
N ALA A 394 -6.72 -1.26 9.02
CA ALA A 394 -7.10 -1.04 10.41
C ALA A 394 -8.30 -1.91 10.80
N ALA A 395 -8.40 -2.25 12.09
CA ALA A 395 -9.48 -3.09 12.59
C ALA A 395 -10.88 -2.51 12.26
N GLY A 396 -11.73 -3.31 11.63
CA GLY A 396 -13.07 -2.88 11.23
C GLY A 396 -13.15 -2.06 9.93
N TYR A 397 -12.06 -1.96 9.19
CA TYR A 397 -12.08 -1.48 7.80
C TYR A 397 -12.93 -2.42 6.93
N THR A 398 -13.77 -1.85 6.06
CA THR A 398 -14.79 -2.58 5.27
C THR A 398 -14.83 -2.15 3.80
N LYS A 399 -13.76 -1.53 3.32
CA LYS A 399 -13.64 -0.96 1.98
C LYS A 399 -12.62 -1.70 1.16
N ASP A 400 -12.66 -1.45 -0.14
CA ASP A 400 -11.77 -2.14 -1.08
C ASP A 400 -10.36 -1.54 -0.95
N VAL A 401 -9.35 -2.41 -1.08
CA VAL A 401 -7.94 -1.99 -1.15
C VAL A 401 -7.41 -2.44 -2.51
N THR A 402 -7.12 -1.47 -3.37
CA THR A 402 -6.44 -1.70 -4.64
C THR A 402 -4.94 -1.54 -4.41
N ILE A 403 -4.15 -2.55 -4.80
CA ILE A 403 -2.70 -2.51 -4.70
C ILE A 403 -2.16 -2.66 -6.11
N ASP A 404 -1.36 -1.69 -6.54
CA ASP A 404 -0.64 -1.71 -7.81
C ASP A 404 0.87 -1.63 -7.53
N VAL A 405 1.59 -2.68 -7.89
CA VAL A 405 3.05 -2.74 -7.78
C VAL A 405 3.60 -2.86 -9.19
N THR A 406 4.32 -1.84 -9.65
CA THR A 406 4.86 -1.77 -11.02
C THR A 406 6.34 -1.40 -11.07
N GLY A 407 6.99 -1.69 -12.21
CA GLY A 407 8.34 -1.18 -12.48
C GLY A 407 9.51 -2.04 -11.98
N ASN A 408 9.27 -3.28 -11.55
CA ASN A 408 10.37 -4.18 -11.18
C ASN A 408 10.93 -4.94 -12.40
N SER A 409 12.17 -4.63 -12.80
CA SER A 409 12.93 -5.39 -13.81
C SER A 409 13.96 -6.33 -13.21
N GLU A 410 14.17 -6.28 -11.89
CA GLU A 410 15.10 -7.10 -11.13
C GLU A 410 14.38 -8.40 -10.68
N LYS A 411 15.08 -9.54 -10.62
CA LYS A 411 14.48 -10.86 -10.32
C LYS A 411 14.88 -11.36 -8.93
N ASN A 412 14.52 -10.63 -7.87
CA ASN A 412 15.21 -10.76 -6.58
C ASN A 412 14.28 -10.96 -5.35
N ASN A 413 13.37 -11.95 -5.38
CA ASN A 413 12.61 -12.46 -4.23
C ASN A 413 11.60 -11.51 -3.54
N ASP A 414 11.18 -10.44 -4.20
CA ASP A 414 10.31 -9.43 -3.61
C ASP A 414 8.97 -10.00 -3.11
N LYS A 415 8.61 -9.63 -1.88
CA LYS A 415 7.47 -10.19 -1.15
C LYS A 415 6.39 -9.14 -0.91
N LEU A 416 5.17 -9.43 -1.37
CA LEU A 416 3.97 -8.75 -0.93
C LEU A 416 3.31 -9.57 0.19
N VAL A 417 3.04 -8.95 1.32
CA VAL A 417 2.29 -9.51 2.44
C VAL A 417 0.99 -8.75 2.60
N LEU A 418 -0.13 -9.45 2.51
CA LEU A 418 -1.46 -8.93 2.85
C LEU A 418 -1.84 -9.52 4.21
N ASP A 419 -1.72 -8.71 5.27
CA ASP A 419 -2.07 -9.12 6.63
C ASP A 419 -3.46 -8.58 6.97
N SER A 420 -4.46 -9.48 6.97
CA SER A 420 -5.85 -9.13 7.29
C SER A 420 -6.30 -9.58 8.67
N THR A 421 -5.37 -9.84 9.61
CA THR A 421 -5.65 -10.33 10.99
C THR A 421 -6.73 -9.55 11.77
N ASN A 422 -7.18 -8.37 11.29
CA ASN A 422 -8.18 -7.53 11.93
C ASN A 422 -9.35 -7.01 11.04
N ALA A 423 -9.46 -7.35 9.75
CA ALA A 423 -10.51 -6.80 8.88
C ALA A 423 -10.90 -7.71 7.71
N ALA A 424 -12.15 -7.59 7.24
CA ALA A 424 -12.58 -8.26 6.01
C ALA A 424 -11.95 -7.54 4.81
N LEU A 425 -10.85 -8.09 4.32
CA LEU A 425 -10.18 -7.61 3.11
C LEU A 425 -10.95 -8.18 1.90
N ASP A 426 -11.89 -7.40 1.33
CA ASP A 426 -12.47 -7.69 0.02
C ASP A 426 -11.46 -7.23 -1.03
N ILE A 427 -10.71 -8.20 -1.55
CA ILE A 427 -9.69 -7.95 -2.54
C ILE A 427 -10.31 -8.13 -3.94
N ALA A 428 -11.15 -7.17 -4.35
CA ALA A 428 -11.89 -7.27 -5.60
C ALA A 428 -11.01 -7.10 -6.86
N SER A 429 -9.82 -6.51 -6.74
CA SER A 429 -8.84 -6.41 -7.83
C SER A 429 -7.43 -6.17 -7.31
N LEU A 430 -6.60 -7.21 -7.39
CA LEU A 430 -5.14 -7.06 -7.31
C LEU A 430 -4.58 -7.09 -8.71
N SER A 431 -3.62 -6.22 -8.97
CA SER A 431 -2.77 -6.25 -10.15
C SER A 431 -1.34 -6.22 -9.64
N PHE A 432 -0.57 -7.27 -9.89
CA PHE A 432 0.82 -7.33 -9.45
C PHE A 432 1.73 -7.51 -10.65
N SER A 433 2.63 -6.57 -10.88
CA SER A 433 3.63 -6.66 -11.94
C SER A 433 5.03 -6.65 -11.33
N GLY A 434 5.69 -7.80 -11.33
CA GLY A 434 7.08 -7.92 -10.89
C GLY A 434 7.26 -8.21 -9.39
N VAL A 435 6.28 -8.83 -8.75
CA VAL A 435 6.41 -9.43 -7.40
C VAL A 435 6.71 -10.93 -7.55
N GLU A 436 7.65 -11.49 -6.79
CA GLU A 436 7.99 -12.93 -6.85
C GLU A 436 7.19 -13.79 -5.86
N ILE A 437 6.88 -13.22 -4.70
CA ILE A 437 6.21 -13.90 -3.60
C ILE A 437 4.99 -13.08 -3.16
N ILE A 438 3.82 -13.68 -3.20
CA ILE A 438 2.59 -13.09 -2.66
C ILE A 438 2.17 -13.96 -1.48
N ASP A 439 2.04 -13.35 -0.31
CA ASP A 439 1.65 -13.99 0.94
C ASP A 439 0.37 -13.31 1.45
N VAL A 440 -0.73 -14.04 1.46
CA VAL A 440 -2.04 -13.53 1.89
C VAL A 440 -2.44 -14.24 3.17
N ASP A 441 -2.50 -13.53 4.28
CA ASP A 441 -3.07 -14.01 5.55
C ASP A 441 -4.48 -13.45 5.68
N ASP A 442 -5.50 -14.31 5.53
CA ASP A 442 -6.92 -13.94 5.54
C ASP A 442 -7.49 -13.77 6.98
N GLY A 443 -6.65 -13.94 8.00
CA GLY A 443 -7.02 -13.83 9.41
C GLY A 443 -8.12 -14.80 9.86
N GLY A 444 -8.45 -15.83 9.05
CA GLY A 444 -9.50 -16.80 9.33
C GLY A 444 -10.93 -16.27 9.17
N THR A 445 -11.12 -15.23 8.36
CA THR A 445 -12.46 -14.63 8.14
C THR A 445 -13.29 -15.33 7.06
N GLY A 446 -12.70 -16.24 6.27
CA GLY A 446 -13.41 -17.01 5.24
C GLY A 446 -13.82 -16.18 4.04
N ASN A 447 -13.06 -15.12 3.73
CA ASN A 447 -13.31 -14.26 2.58
C ASN A 447 -12.77 -14.90 1.29
N ALA A 448 -13.42 -14.61 0.17
CA ALA A 448 -12.95 -15.04 -1.14
C ALA A 448 -11.79 -14.15 -1.59
N ILE A 449 -10.63 -14.73 -1.87
CA ILE A 449 -9.50 -14.04 -2.51
C ILE A 449 -9.61 -14.29 -4.00
N THR A 450 -9.74 -13.23 -4.82
CA THR A 450 -9.78 -13.36 -6.29
C THR A 450 -8.46 -12.89 -6.90
N VAL A 451 -7.83 -13.71 -7.74
CA VAL A 451 -6.59 -13.38 -8.45
C VAL A 451 -6.75 -13.64 -9.95
N ASN A 452 -6.06 -12.87 -10.80
CA ASN A 452 -6.03 -13.16 -12.24
C ASN A 452 -4.88 -14.12 -12.56
N ALA A 453 -5.06 -14.96 -13.58
CA ALA A 453 -4.06 -15.93 -14.02
C ALA A 453 -2.68 -15.31 -14.36
N ALA A 454 -2.69 -14.12 -14.97
CA ALA A 454 -1.47 -13.39 -15.31
C ALA A 454 -0.62 -13.00 -14.09
N ASP A 455 -1.26 -12.77 -12.93
CA ASP A 455 -0.60 -12.31 -11.71
C ASP A 455 0.17 -13.42 -10.99
N ILE A 456 -0.23 -14.69 -11.19
CA ILE A 456 0.32 -15.85 -10.47
C ILE A 456 1.25 -16.73 -11.33
N THR A 457 1.30 -16.51 -12.64
CA THR A 457 2.07 -17.35 -13.56
C THR A 457 3.57 -17.32 -13.22
N GLY A 458 4.11 -18.46 -12.75
CA GLY A 458 5.52 -18.61 -12.40
C GLY A 458 5.95 -17.89 -11.12
N LYS A 459 4.99 -17.52 -10.26
CA LYS A 459 5.20 -16.84 -8.97
C LYS A 459 4.93 -17.80 -7.80
N THR A 460 5.51 -17.51 -6.63
CA THR A 460 5.18 -18.24 -5.40
C THR A 460 4.02 -17.54 -4.72
N PHE A 461 2.87 -18.21 -4.60
CA PHE A 461 1.69 -17.70 -3.92
C PHE A 461 1.44 -18.53 -2.66
N THR A 462 1.39 -17.89 -1.50
CA THR A 462 1.21 -18.51 -0.18
C THR A 462 -0.06 -17.98 0.46
N LEU A 463 -0.88 -18.88 1.01
CA LEU A 463 -1.99 -18.52 1.91
C LEU A 463 -1.57 -18.82 3.35
N GLY A 464 -1.51 -17.79 4.18
CA GLY A 464 -1.25 -17.91 5.62
C GLY A 464 -2.53 -18.32 6.37
N SER A 465 -2.48 -19.43 7.10
CA SER A 465 -3.58 -19.90 7.95
C SER A 465 -3.32 -19.59 9.42
N ALA A 466 -4.20 -18.79 10.03
CA ALA A 466 -4.25 -18.62 11.48
C ALA A 466 -5.58 -19.03 12.16
N ALA A 467 -6.72 -19.22 11.47
CA ALA A 467 -7.94 -19.65 12.18
C ALA A 467 -9.14 -20.20 11.35
N THR A 468 -9.56 -21.43 11.69
CA THR A 468 -10.96 -21.96 11.82
C THR A 468 -12.03 -21.84 10.70
N ALA A 469 -11.83 -21.09 9.62
CA ALA A 469 -12.74 -20.97 8.48
C ALA A 469 -12.01 -21.31 7.17
N SER A 470 -12.71 -21.89 6.18
CA SER A 470 -12.11 -22.26 4.90
C SER A 470 -11.89 -20.99 4.07
N ALA A 471 -10.63 -20.67 3.78
CA ALA A 471 -10.31 -19.67 2.78
C ALA A 471 -10.75 -20.20 1.40
N VAL A 472 -11.30 -19.33 0.56
CA VAL A 472 -11.67 -19.66 -0.82
C VAL A 472 -10.81 -18.82 -1.75
N LEU A 473 -9.84 -19.44 -2.43
CA LEU A 473 -9.10 -18.80 -3.51
C LEU A 473 -9.87 -19.01 -4.82
N THR A 474 -10.18 -17.93 -5.54
CA THR A 474 -10.72 -17.99 -6.89
C THR A 474 -9.70 -17.44 -7.89
N VAL A 475 -9.26 -18.27 -8.83
CA VAL A 475 -8.38 -17.88 -9.94
C VAL A 475 -9.23 -17.73 -11.19
N ASN A 476 -9.23 -16.54 -11.80
CA ASN A 476 -9.89 -16.33 -13.09
C ASN A 476 -8.83 -16.06 -14.16
N GLY A 477 -8.83 -16.86 -15.23
CA GLY A 477 -8.10 -16.54 -16.44
C GLY A 477 -8.91 -15.64 -17.36
N THR A 478 -8.47 -15.55 -18.61
CA THR A 478 -8.81 -14.49 -19.55
C THR A 478 -9.51 -15.06 -20.78
N SER A 479 -9.62 -14.25 -21.83
CA SER A 479 -10.11 -14.71 -23.14
C SER A 479 -8.98 -15.23 -24.05
N SER A 480 -7.75 -15.24 -23.56
CA SER A 480 -6.56 -15.74 -24.25
C SER A 480 -6.10 -17.04 -23.59
N ALA A 481 -5.22 -17.78 -24.26
CA ALA A 481 -4.60 -18.96 -23.67
C ALA A 481 -3.76 -18.59 -22.43
N ASP A 482 -4.11 -19.18 -21.29
CA ASP A 482 -3.50 -18.97 -19.99
C ASP A 482 -2.68 -20.18 -19.52
N THR A 483 -1.67 -19.93 -18.68
CA THR A 483 -0.90 -20.98 -17.99
C THR A 483 -1.01 -20.77 -16.49
N ILE A 484 -1.89 -21.53 -15.85
CA ILE A 484 -2.19 -21.47 -14.43
C ILE A 484 -1.44 -22.63 -13.76
N ASP A 485 -0.41 -22.33 -12.98
CA ASP A 485 0.37 -23.34 -12.24
C ASP A 485 0.29 -23.05 -10.74
N LEU A 486 -0.57 -23.80 -10.06
CA LEU A 486 -0.81 -23.70 -8.62
C LEU A 486 -0.03 -24.74 -7.81
N SER A 487 0.86 -25.51 -8.45
CA SER A 487 1.55 -26.64 -7.80
C SER A 487 2.48 -26.24 -6.65
N ASN A 488 2.86 -24.96 -6.57
CA ASN A 488 3.67 -24.39 -5.49
C ASN A 488 2.84 -23.77 -4.35
N ILE A 489 1.50 -23.75 -4.47
CA ILE A 489 0.62 -23.37 -3.37
C ILE A 489 0.56 -24.55 -2.41
N THR A 490 0.87 -24.32 -1.13
CA THR A 490 0.75 -25.33 -0.07
C THR A 490 -0.54 -25.07 0.73
N PRO A 491 -1.62 -25.83 0.52
CA PRO A 491 -2.88 -25.66 1.25
C PRO A 491 -2.75 -26.04 2.72
N ASP A 492 -3.57 -25.45 3.59
CA ASP A 492 -3.58 -25.80 5.00
C ASP A 492 -4.09 -27.24 5.23
N THR A 493 -3.25 -28.07 5.83
CA THR A 493 -3.57 -29.46 6.20
C THR A 493 -4.61 -29.61 7.32
N THR A 494 -4.99 -28.53 8.01
CA THR A 494 -5.93 -28.56 9.16
C THR A 494 -7.35 -28.15 8.80
N ASN A 495 -7.54 -27.43 7.70
CA ASN A 495 -8.82 -27.10 7.08
C ASN A 495 -8.58 -26.97 5.57
N PRO A 496 -8.91 -27.96 4.73
CA PRO A 496 -8.54 -27.94 3.32
C PRO A 496 -9.16 -26.72 2.64
N ASP A 497 -8.29 -25.84 2.14
CA ASP A 497 -8.68 -24.68 1.35
C ASP A 497 -9.29 -25.18 0.04
N THR A 498 -10.55 -24.81 -0.24
CA THR A 498 -11.16 -25.13 -1.54
C THR A 498 -10.76 -24.06 -2.53
N ILE A 499 -9.97 -24.42 -3.54
CA ILE A 499 -9.57 -23.48 -4.59
C ILE A 499 -10.49 -23.65 -5.79
N THR A 500 -10.96 -22.54 -6.35
CA THR A 500 -11.76 -22.53 -7.57
C THR A 500 -10.94 -21.90 -8.69
N VAL A 501 -10.77 -22.61 -9.80
CA VAL A 501 -10.10 -22.10 -11.00
C VAL A 501 -11.11 -22.02 -12.14
N ASN A 502 -11.23 -20.85 -12.76
CA ASN A 502 -11.96 -20.63 -14.01
C ASN A 502 -10.95 -20.18 -15.07
N ALA A 503 -10.50 -21.07 -15.95
CA ALA A 503 -9.38 -20.79 -16.85
C ALA A 503 -9.76 -19.81 -17.99
N GLY A 504 -10.98 -19.90 -18.54
CA GLY A 504 -11.54 -18.83 -19.37
C GLY A 504 -11.95 -19.31 -20.76
N ASP A 505 -11.80 -18.46 -21.78
CA ASP A 505 -12.25 -18.81 -23.14
C ASP A 505 -11.10 -19.33 -24.05
N GLY A 506 -9.87 -19.38 -23.54
CA GLY A 506 -8.67 -19.74 -24.31
C GLY A 506 -8.27 -21.20 -24.17
N ALA A 507 -7.38 -21.69 -25.04
CA ALA A 507 -6.78 -23.02 -24.86
C ALA A 507 -5.77 -23.00 -23.69
N ASP A 508 -6.22 -23.41 -22.51
CA ASP A 508 -5.54 -23.16 -21.25
C ASP A 508 -4.74 -24.37 -20.76
N THR A 509 -3.71 -24.11 -19.94
CA THR A 509 -2.98 -25.14 -19.19
C THR A 509 -3.11 -24.85 -17.71
N VAL A 510 -3.76 -25.76 -16.96
CA VAL A 510 -4.01 -25.62 -15.53
C VAL A 510 -3.38 -26.76 -14.76
N THR A 511 -2.62 -26.43 -13.72
CA THR A 511 -2.18 -27.36 -12.66
C THR A 511 -2.73 -26.84 -11.34
N GLY A 512 -3.53 -27.64 -10.65
CA GLY A 512 -4.05 -27.33 -9.32
C GLY A 512 -3.02 -27.57 -8.22
N THR A 513 -3.49 -27.71 -7.00
CA THR A 513 -2.69 -27.74 -5.77
C THR A 513 -2.54 -29.16 -5.22
N SER A 514 -2.17 -29.28 -3.95
CA SER A 514 -2.18 -30.55 -3.23
C SER A 514 -3.39 -30.70 -2.30
N GLY A 515 -4.41 -29.86 -2.45
CA GLY A 515 -5.68 -29.91 -1.72
C GLY A 515 -6.86 -29.94 -2.68
N ASP A 516 -8.08 -30.01 -2.15
CA ASP A 516 -9.30 -30.24 -2.94
C ASP A 516 -9.65 -29.02 -3.83
N ASP A 517 -9.50 -29.17 -5.15
CA ASP A 517 -9.72 -28.09 -6.11
C ASP A 517 -11.04 -28.23 -6.88
N THR A 518 -11.59 -27.11 -7.36
CA THR A 518 -12.66 -27.06 -8.36
C THR A 518 -12.16 -26.31 -9.58
N ILE A 519 -11.90 -27.04 -10.67
CA ILE A 519 -11.29 -26.50 -11.88
C ILE A 519 -12.29 -26.54 -13.04
N ASN A 520 -12.45 -25.41 -13.71
CA ASN A 520 -13.24 -25.24 -14.93
C ASN A 520 -12.34 -24.68 -16.04
N GLY A 521 -12.12 -25.48 -17.10
CA GLY A 521 -11.34 -25.08 -18.27
C GLY A 521 -12.01 -23.94 -19.03
N GLY A 522 -13.23 -24.19 -19.49
CA GLY A 522 -14.07 -23.16 -20.11
C GLY A 522 -14.29 -23.42 -21.59
N ASP A 523 -13.82 -22.56 -22.48
CA ASP A 523 -13.93 -22.78 -23.94
C ASP A 523 -12.56 -23.12 -24.55
N GLU A 524 -12.57 -23.73 -25.75
CA GLU A 524 -11.36 -24.23 -26.44
C GLU A 524 -10.78 -25.49 -25.81
N ALA A 525 -9.58 -25.91 -26.21
CA ALA A 525 -9.03 -27.22 -25.85
C ALA A 525 -8.01 -27.07 -24.72
N ASP A 526 -8.41 -27.52 -23.53
CA ASP A 526 -7.67 -27.29 -22.30
C ASP A 526 -6.82 -28.50 -21.88
N THR A 527 -5.78 -28.25 -21.11
CA THR A 527 -4.99 -29.27 -20.41
C THR A 527 -5.05 -29.00 -18.92
N ILE A 528 -5.76 -29.84 -18.18
CA ILE A 528 -6.02 -29.67 -16.75
C ILE A 528 -5.42 -30.83 -15.96
N THR A 529 -4.69 -30.51 -14.90
CA THR A 529 -4.21 -31.43 -13.87
C THR A 529 -4.73 -30.96 -12.51
N GLY A 530 -5.53 -31.77 -11.82
CA GLY A 530 -6.06 -31.48 -10.48
C GLY A 530 -4.94 -31.39 -9.46
N GLY A 531 -4.23 -32.50 -9.23
CA GLY A 531 -3.05 -32.52 -8.38
C GLY A 531 -3.16 -33.60 -7.32
N ALA A 532 -3.12 -33.24 -6.05
CA ALA A 532 -3.52 -34.16 -4.98
C ALA A 532 -4.70 -33.55 -4.23
N GLY A 533 -5.53 -34.36 -3.60
CA GLY A 533 -6.81 -33.90 -3.03
C GLY A 533 -7.98 -34.42 -3.85
N ASP A 534 -9.20 -34.24 -3.33
CA ASP A 534 -10.42 -34.70 -3.99
C ASP A 534 -10.93 -33.61 -4.97
N ASP A 535 -10.55 -33.70 -6.25
CA ASP A 535 -10.75 -32.62 -7.21
C ASP A 535 -12.07 -32.70 -7.99
N ILE A 536 -12.63 -31.55 -8.39
CA ILE A 536 -13.75 -31.47 -9.33
C ILE A 536 -13.28 -30.77 -10.61
N ILE A 537 -13.16 -31.53 -11.70
CA ILE A 537 -12.60 -31.04 -12.96
C ILE A 537 -13.69 -31.01 -14.04
N THR A 538 -13.94 -29.84 -14.61
CA THR A 538 -14.81 -29.62 -15.77
C THR A 538 -13.96 -29.09 -16.91
N GLY A 539 -13.88 -29.82 -18.04
CA GLY A 539 -13.18 -29.34 -19.24
C GLY A 539 -13.92 -28.17 -19.89
N GLY A 540 -15.22 -28.36 -20.16
CA GLY A 540 -16.06 -27.36 -20.79
C GLY A 540 -16.18 -27.58 -22.31
N LYS A 541 -16.22 -26.50 -23.10
CA LYS A 541 -16.35 -26.59 -24.56
C LYS A 541 -15.00 -26.85 -25.21
N GLY A 542 -14.61 -28.10 -25.29
CA GLY A 542 -13.27 -28.40 -25.78
C GLY A 542 -13.06 -29.82 -26.18
N ALA A 543 -11.90 -30.08 -26.78
CA ALA A 543 -11.34 -31.42 -26.75
C ALA A 543 -10.27 -31.42 -25.66
N ASP A 544 -10.72 -31.60 -24.42
CA ASP A 544 -9.88 -31.32 -23.26
C ASP A 544 -9.06 -32.54 -22.85
N THR A 545 -7.93 -32.31 -22.20
CA THR A 545 -7.13 -33.36 -21.56
C THR A 545 -7.18 -33.16 -20.06
N LEU A 546 -7.80 -34.09 -19.35
CA LEU A 546 -8.10 -33.99 -17.92
C LEU A 546 -7.33 -35.06 -17.14
N THR A 547 -6.57 -34.63 -16.14
CA THR A 547 -5.83 -35.49 -15.19
C THR A 547 -6.32 -35.16 -13.79
N GLY A 548 -6.79 -36.14 -13.03
CA GLY A 548 -7.27 -35.95 -11.66
C GLY A 548 -6.10 -35.83 -10.69
N GLY A 549 -5.27 -36.87 -10.67
CA GLY A 549 -4.13 -37.00 -9.78
C GLY A 549 -4.43 -37.92 -8.59
N ASP A 550 -3.94 -37.57 -7.41
CA ASP A 550 -4.10 -38.38 -6.19
C ASP A 550 -5.33 -37.94 -5.39
N GLY A 551 -6.43 -38.70 -5.38
CA GLY A 551 -7.61 -38.39 -4.57
C GLY A 551 -8.87 -39.08 -5.06
N GLU A 552 -10.04 -38.73 -4.51
CA GLU A 552 -11.36 -39.11 -5.03
C GLU A 552 -11.89 -38.04 -5.99
N ASP A 553 -11.47 -38.11 -7.25
CA ASP A 553 -11.75 -37.05 -8.23
C ASP A 553 -13.11 -37.17 -8.93
N ILE A 554 -13.68 -36.04 -9.35
CA ILE A 554 -14.91 -35.93 -10.14
C ILE A 554 -14.62 -35.27 -11.48
N PHE A 555 -14.66 -36.05 -12.55
CA PHE A 555 -14.59 -35.54 -13.93
C PHE A 555 -15.99 -35.22 -14.44
N VAL A 556 -16.26 -33.95 -14.72
CA VAL A 556 -17.54 -33.46 -15.23
C VAL A 556 -17.48 -33.33 -16.74
N LEU A 557 -18.23 -34.19 -17.44
CA LEU A 557 -18.51 -34.07 -18.86
C LEU A 557 -19.79 -33.25 -19.02
N ASP A 558 -19.68 -32.02 -19.52
CA ASP A 558 -20.81 -31.14 -19.75
C ASP A 558 -21.31 -31.19 -21.20
N SER A 559 -22.59 -30.88 -21.38
CA SER A 559 -23.18 -30.75 -22.70
C SER A 559 -22.95 -29.32 -23.24
N PRO A 560 -22.92 -29.13 -24.57
CA PRO A 560 -23.05 -30.14 -25.61
C PRO A 560 -21.70 -30.83 -25.85
N PHE A 561 -21.66 -32.17 -25.82
CA PHE A 561 -20.45 -33.03 -25.99
C PHE A 561 -19.79 -32.94 -27.38
N ASN A 562 -19.63 -31.76 -27.95
CA ASN A 562 -19.32 -31.48 -29.36
C ASN A 562 -17.88 -31.82 -29.73
N ALA A 563 -17.01 -31.78 -28.75
CA ALA A 563 -15.69 -32.35 -28.81
C ALA A 563 -15.57 -33.46 -27.74
N VAL A 564 -14.45 -34.17 -27.76
CA VAL A 564 -14.26 -35.40 -27.00
C VAL A 564 -13.13 -35.18 -26.02
N ASP A 565 -13.46 -35.24 -24.74
CA ASP A 565 -12.47 -35.07 -23.68
C ASP A 565 -11.65 -36.35 -23.54
N LYS A 566 -10.43 -36.20 -23.04
CA LYS A 566 -9.51 -37.28 -22.75
C LYS A 566 -9.17 -37.25 -21.28
N ILE A 567 -9.64 -38.25 -20.55
CA ILE A 567 -9.31 -38.45 -19.14
C ILE A 567 -8.10 -39.38 -19.06
N THR A 568 -7.03 -38.95 -18.39
CA THR A 568 -5.74 -39.61 -18.52
C THR A 568 -5.44 -40.66 -17.47
N ASP A 569 -6.02 -40.56 -16.28
CA ASP A 569 -5.60 -41.30 -15.07
C ASP A 569 -6.77 -41.84 -14.21
N PHE A 570 -7.99 -41.86 -14.74
CA PHE A 570 -9.19 -42.35 -14.05
C PHE A 570 -8.97 -43.66 -13.26
N THR A 571 -9.17 -43.60 -11.94
CA THR A 571 -9.05 -44.68 -10.99
C THR A 571 -10.43 -45.26 -10.62
N LYS A 572 -10.64 -46.53 -10.99
CA LYS A 572 -11.90 -47.26 -10.72
C LYS A 572 -12.22 -47.32 -9.24
N LEU A 573 -13.51 -47.19 -8.89
CA LEU A 573 -14.03 -47.22 -7.51
C LEU A 573 -13.57 -46.07 -6.59
N THR A 574 -12.69 -45.21 -7.07
CA THR A 574 -12.20 -44.02 -6.37
C THR A 574 -12.82 -42.80 -7.04
N ASP A 575 -12.53 -42.62 -8.34
CA ASP A 575 -12.98 -41.47 -9.10
C ASP A 575 -14.42 -41.64 -9.58
N THR A 576 -15.06 -40.51 -9.86
CA THR A 576 -16.41 -40.42 -10.39
C THR A 576 -16.43 -39.70 -11.73
N LEU A 577 -17.07 -40.31 -12.73
CA LEU A 577 -17.41 -39.64 -13.98
C LEU A 577 -18.83 -39.08 -13.92
N LYS A 578 -18.95 -37.75 -13.87
CA LYS A 578 -20.22 -37.04 -13.87
C LYS A 578 -20.59 -36.59 -15.29
N ILE A 579 -21.69 -37.10 -15.83
CA ILE A 579 -22.25 -36.69 -17.12
C ILE A 579 -23.39 -35.69 -16.86
N ASP A 580 -23.18 -34.42 -17.21
CA ASP A 580 -24.14 -33.34 -17.00
C ASP A 580 -24.91 -33.02 -18.30
N LEU A 581 -26.23 -33.27 -18.30
CA LEU A 581 -27.12 -33.03 -19.45
C LEU A 581 -27.93 -31.73 -19.35
N THR A 582 -27.61 -30.85 -18.39
CA THR A 582 -28.46 -29.69 -18.05
C THR A 582 -28.51 -28.61 -19.15
N THR A 583 -27.45 -28.46 -19.93
CA THR A 583 -27.27 -27.45 -20.99
C THR A 583 -27.83 -27.86 -22.36
N GLU A 584 -28.28 -29.12 -22.54
CA GLU A 584 -29.05 -29.52 -23.73
C GLU A 584 -30.43 -28.83 -23.69
N GLY A 585 -30.45 -27.57 -24.14
CA GLY A 585 -31.64 -26.75 -24.26
C GLY A 585 -32.73 -27.48 -25.01
N LYS A 586 -33.83 -27.81 -24.29
CA LYS A 586 -35.00 -28.51 -24.83
C LYS A 586 -34.63 -29.75 -25.66
N VAL A 587 -34.44 -30.89 -24.98
CA VAL A 587 -34.86 -32.17 -25.58
C VAL A 587 -36.35 -31.98 -25.94
N GLY A 588 -36.65 -31.77 -27.22
CA GLY A 588 -37.96 -31.35 -27.71
C GLY A 588 -39.09 -32.11 -27.02
N GLY A 589 -40.05 -31.39 -26.44
CA GLY A 589 -41.02 -31.90 -25.47
C GLY A 589 -41.56 -33.30 -25.80
N LEU A 590 -41.15 -34.29 -25.00
CA LEU A 590 -41.81 -35.58 -24.95
C LEU A 590 -42.94 -35.49 -23.94
N GLY A 591 -44.17 -35.52 -24.45
CA GLY A 591 -45.41 -35.23 -23.71
C GLY A 591 -45.59 -36.06 -22.42
N ILE A 592 -46.28 -35.45 -21.46
CA ILE A 592 -46.68 -36.04 -20.18
C ILE A 592 -47.76 -37.11 -20.36
N GLY A 593 -47.60 -38.25 -19.70
CA GLY A 593 -48.67 -39.21 -19.40
C GLY A 593 -48.52 -39.66 -17.94
N GLU A 594 -49.59 -39.49 -17.15
CA GLU A 594 -49.63 -39.91 -15.74
C GLU A 594 -49.49 -41.43 -15.60
N PHE A 595 -48.62 -41.88 -14.70
CA PHE A 595 -48.59 -43.28 -14.25
C PHE A 595 -48.60 -43.28 -12.71
N GLY A 596 -49.64 -43.88 -12.13
CA GLY A 596 -49.83 -43.99 -10.68
C GLY A 596 -49.17 -45.22 -10.06
N GLY A 597 -48.85 -45.10 -8.76
CA GLY A 597 -48.81 -46.23 -7.80
C GLY A 597 -47.46 -46.73 -7.27
N ASP A 598 -46.97 -46.06 -6.23
CA ASP A 598 -46.33 -46.52 -4.96
C ASP A 598 -45.03 -47.40 -4.87
N ASN A 599 -44.08 -46.83 -4.11
CA ASN A 599 -43.03 -47.34 -3.19
C ASN A 599 -41.58 -47.80 -3.55
N THR A 600 -40.68 -47.24 -2.69
CA THR A 600 -39.26 -47.50 -2.27
C THR A 600 -38.08 -47.14 -3.19
N VAL A 601 -37.53 -45.95 -2.90
CA VAL A 601 -36.40 -45.25 -3.54
C VAL A 601 -35.05 -45.85 -3.17
N ASP A 602 -34.13 -45.97 -4.15
CA ASP A 602 -32.69 -45.96 -3.90
C ASP A 602 -32.07 -44.85 -4.77
N SER A 603 -31.81 -43.71 -4.12
CA SER A 603 -31.34 -42.39 -4.63
C SER A 603 -32.22 -41.62 -5.64
N VAL A 604 -32.53 -40.35 -5.31
CA VAL A 604 -33.30 -39.37 -6.11
C VAL A 604 -32.50 -38.07 -6.14
N TYR A 605 -32.28 -37.48 -7.32
CA TYR A 605 -31.72 -36.13 -7.45
C TYR A 605 -32.68 -35.20 -8.23
N TYR A 606 -32.67 -33.92 -7.83
CA TYR A 606 -33.52 -32.86 -8.36
C TYR A 606 -32.69 -31.93 -9.25
N THR A 607 -33.22 -31.59 -10.42
CA THR A 607 -32.70 -30.45 -11.21
C THR A 607 -33.17 -29.12 -10.60
N ALA A 608 -32.46 -28.02 -10.86
CA ALA A 608 -32.79 -26.66 -10.40
C ALA A 608 -34.21 -26.16 -10.76
N THR A 609 -34.95 -26.89 -11.60
CA THR A 609 -36.35 -26.61 -11.97
C THR A 609 -37.38 -27.52 -11.27
N ASN A 610 -37.01 -28.17 -10.16
CA ASN A 610 -37.86 -29.13 -9.43
C ASN A 610 -38.31 -30.35 -10.27
N LYS A 611 -37.58 -30.71 -11.33
CA LYS A 611 -37.85 -31.91 -12.12
C LYS A 611 -36.96 -33.07 -11.66
N LYS A 612 -37.62 -34.18 -11.29
CA LYS A 612 -36.98 -35.44 -10.87
C LYS A 612 -36.35 -36.16 -12.06
N LEU A 613 -35.03 -36.37 -12.04
CA LEU A 613 -34.35 -37.36 -12.88
C LEU A 613 -34.34 -38.70 -12.13
N LYS A 614 -34.54 -39.82 -12.83
CA LYS A 614 -34.41 -41.16 -12.23
C LYS A 614 -33.51 -42.01 -13.12
N VAL A 615 -32.42 -42.51 -12.56
CA VAL A 615 -31.47 -43.42 -13.20
C VAL A 615 -32.02 -44.85 -13.10
N LEU A 616 -32.07 -45.59 -14.21
CA LEU A 616 -32.45 -46.99 -14.21
C LEU A 616 -31.19 -47.86 -14.27
N ASN A 617 -30.92 -48.60 -13.20
CA ASN A 617 -29.78 -49.52 -13.15
C ASN A 617 -30.22 -50.89 -13.70
N PHE A 618 -29.63 -51.34 -14.83
CA PHE A 618 -29.86 -52.68 -15.36
C PHE A 618 -28.82 -53.63 -14.78
N THR A 619 -28.95 -53.97 -13.50
CA THR A 619 -28.17 -55.05 -12.92
C THR A 619 -28.76 -56.38 -13.40
N ALA A 620 -28.01 -57.03 -14.29
CA ALA A 620 -28.26 -58.32 -14.95
C ALA A 620 -29.08 -58.28 -16.25
N PHE A 621 -28.38 -58.54 -17.36
CA PHE A 621 -28.97 -59.12 -18.57
C PHE A 621 -29.61 -60.47 -18.24
N MET A 622 -30.91 -60.48 -17.95
CA MET A 622 -31.67 -61.71 -18.05
C MET A 622 -31.83 -62.01 -19.54
N THR A 623 -31.08 -62.99 -20.02
CA THR A 623 -31.15 -63.56 -21.37
C THR A 623 -32.61 -63.81 -21.79
N GLY A 624 -33.14 -63.02 -22.74
CA GLY A 624 -34.35 -63.43 -23.50
C GLY A 624 -35.49 -62.42 -23.71
N GLY A 625 -35.40 -61.15 -23.30
CA GLY A 625 -36.47 -60.17 -23.58
C GLY A 625 -36.43 -59.56 -24.99
N LYS A 626 -37.57 -59.43 -25.70
CA LYS A 626 -37.65 -58.83 -27.07
C LYS A 626 -37.07 -57.40 -27.15
N LEU A 627 -37.17 -56.58 -26.10
CA LEU A 627 -36.54 -55.24 -26.03
C LEU A 627 -35.02 -55.35 -26.18
N VAL A 628 -34.41 -56.28 -25.43
CA VAL A 628 -32.98 -56.54 -25.47
C VAL A 628 -32.59 -57.02 -26.86
N THR A 629 -33.38 -57.91 -27.47
CA THR A 629 -33.15 -58.39 -28.85
C THR A 629 -33.26 -57.29 -29.91
N GLU A 630 -34.21 -56.36 -29.81
CA GLU A 630 -34.40 -55.28 -30.79
C GLU A 630 -33.42 -54.12 -30.59
N VAL A 631 -33.05 -53.80 -29.34
CA VAL A 631 -31.93 -52.90 -29.03
C VAL A 631 -30.65 -53.50 -29.61
N ILE A 632 -30.36 -54.79 -29.34
CA ILE A 632 -29.25 -55.56 -29.92
C ILE A 632 -29.29 -55.58 -31.46
N LYS A 633 -30.45 -55.66 -32.11
CA LYS A 633 -30.51 -55.57 -33.58
C LYS A 633 -30.21 -54.16 -34.11
N ALA A 634 -30.55 -53.13 -33.35
CA ALA A 634 -30.36 -51.73 -33.75
C ALA A 634 -28.93 -51.23 -33.49
N ILE A 635 -28.25 -51.73 -32.45
CA ILE A 635 -26.88 -51.34 -32.07
C ILE A 635 -25.82 -52.42 -32.35
N GLY A 636 -26.21 -53.68 -32.57
CA GLY A 636 -25.32 -54.85 -32.63
C GLY A 636 -25.43 -55.77 -31.39
N ILE A 637 -24.98 -57.03 -31.50
CA ILE A 637 -24.99 -58.00 -30.38
C ILE A 637 -23.98 -57.58 -29.31
N LEU A 638 -24.48 -57.35 -28.10
CA LEU A 638 -23.71 -57.13 -26.88
C LEU A 638 -23.12 -58.46 -26.34
N PRO A 639 -21.81 -58.56 -26.08
CA PRO A 639 -21.20 -59.80 -25.57
C PRO A 639 -21.48 -60.03 -24.10
N GLY A 640 -21.61 -61.31 -23.72
CA GLY A 640 -21.63 -61.73 -22.31
C GLY A 640 -22.84 -62.57 -21.90
N SER A 641 -22.95 -63.80 -22.40
CA SER A 641 -23.35 -64.96 -21.58
C SER A 641 -22.97 -66.23 -22.34
N THR A 642 -22.37 -67.17 -21.61
CA THR A 642 -21.80 -68.40 -22.12
C THR A 642 -22.89 -69.35 -22.65
N GLY A 643 -22.86 -69.68 -23.94
CA GLY A 643 -23.81 -70.63 -24.52
C GLY A 643 -23.76 -70.82 -26.04
N THR A 644 -22.63 -71.34 -26.54
CA THR A 644 -22.43 -71.98 -27.86
C THR A 644 -22.69 -71.19 -29.16
N ALA A 645 -21.57 -70.84 -29.80
CA ALA A 645 -21.26 -70.89 -31.24
C ALA A 645 -21.97 -69.93 -32.21
N LEU A 646 -21.42 -68.71 -32.33
CA LEU A 646 -21.01 -68.09 -33.60
C LEU A 646 -19.78 -67.20 -33.29
N ALA A 647 -18.80 -67.13 -34.18
CA ALA A 647 -17.57 -66.36 -33.98
C ALA A 647 -17.89 -64.87 -33.65
N PRO A 648 -17.25 -64.27 -32.62
CA PRO A 648 -17.59 -62.95 -32.11
C PRO A 648 -16.88 -61.88 -32.93
N THR A 649 -17.63 -61.14 -33.73
CA THR A 649 -17.08 -60.11 -34.60
C THR A 649 -18.11 -59.00 -34.81
N LEU A 650 -17.87 -57.80 -34.25
CA LEU A 650 -18.69 -56.60 -34.46
C LEU A 650 -18.33 -55.96 -35.80
N GLY A 651 -19.27 -55.81 -36.74
CA GLY A 651 -19.02 -55.12 -38.00
C GLY A 651 -19.67 -53.74 -38.03
N LEU A 652 -18.88 -52.69 -37.80
CA LEU A 652 -19.26 -51.30 -38.11
C LEU A 652 -18.31 -50.80 -39.21
N GLY A 653 -18.85 -50.57 -40.42
CA GLY A 653 -18.05 -50.03 -41.54
C GLY A 653 -16.86 -50.90 -41.99
N GLY A 654 -16.77 -52.17 -41.60
CA GLY A 654 -15.72 -53.10 -42.04
C GLY A 654 -14.57 -53.37 -41.06
N LYS A 655 -14.62 -52.91 -39.80
CA LYS A 655 -13.64 -53.25 -38.75
C LYS A 655 -14.27 -54.04 -37.60
N LEU A 656 -13.49 -54.93 -36.97
CA LEU A 656 -13.89 -55.95 -35.98
C LEU A 656 -13.41 -55.60 -34.57
N ILE A 657 -14.32 -55.62 -33.59
CA ILE A 657 -14.09 -55.22 -32.17
C ILE A 657 -14.57 -56.35 -31.22
N SER A 658 -13.84 -56.64 -30.13
CA SER A 658 -13.92 -57.79 -29.21
C SER A 658 -14.04 -57.40 -27.73
N PHE A 659 -15.24 -57.49 -27.14
CA PHE A 659 -15.49 -56.99 -25.78
C PHE A 659 -15.27 -58.04 -24.67
N THR A 660 -14.42 -57.71 -23.69
CA THR A 660 -14.34 -58.41 -22.40
C THR A 660 -14.74 -57.43 -21.28
N GLY A 661 -15.91 -57.60 -20.65
CA GLY A 661 -16.25 -56.94 -19.37
C GLY A 661 -17.00 -55.59 -19.38
N GLY A 662 -17.69 -55.19 -20.46
CA GLY A 662 -18.28 -53.85 -20.60
C GLY A 662 -19.57 -53.53 -19.80
N THR A 663 -19.77 -52.23 -19.55
CA THR A 663 -20.83 -51.67 -18.70
C THR A 663 -21.91 -50.89 -19.49
N ILE A 664 -23.19 -50.95 -19.08
CA ILE A 664 -24.31 -50.32 -19.81
C ILE A 664 -25.29 -49.62 -18.86
N LYS A 665 -25.60 -48.33 -19.11
CA LYS A 665 -26.63 -47.55 -18.38
C LYS A 665 -27.61 -46.87 -19.36
N LEU A 666 -28.92 -47.00 -19.10
CA LEU A 666 -30.01 -46.46 -19.92
C LEU A 666 -30.77 -45.38 -19.14
N VAL A 667 -30.99 -44.20 -19.71
CA VAL A 667 -31.74 -43.11 -19.04
C VAL A 667 -33.13 -42.98 -19.66
N THR A 668 -34.17 -43.24 -18.86
CA THR A 668 -35.57 -42.98 -19.22
C THR A 668 -36.33 -42.44 -18.01
N LYS A 669 -37.38 -41.65 -18.26
CA LYS A 669 -38.18 -41.01 -17.21
C LYS A 669 -38.91 -42.04 -16.34
N GLY A 670 -38.60 -42.07 -15.04
CA GLY A 670 -39.47 -42.65 -14.00
C GLY A 670 -39.06 -44.05 -13.51
N GLY A 671 -38.09 -44.12 -12.60
CA GLY A 671 -37.68 -45.33 -11.89
C GLY A 671 -38.69 -45.97 -10.94
N LEU A 672 -38.74 -47.30 -11.04
CA LEU A 672 -38.65 -48.36 -10.03
C LEU A 672 -38.49 -49.67 -10.84
N THR A 673 -37.71 -50.64 -10.37
CA THR A 673 -37.50 -51.90 -11.10
C THR A 673 -38.75 -52.79 -11.06
N LYS A 674 -39.33 -53.10 -12.23
CA LYS A 674 -40.32 -54.18 -12.42
C LYS A 674 -40.07 -54.90 -13.76
N ASN A 675 -40.35 -56.21 -13.78
CA ASN A 675 -40.27 -57.06 -14.97
C ASN A 675 -41.02 -56.44 -16.17
N ILE A 676 -40.43 -56.54 -17.37
CA ILE A 676 -40.97 -56.09 -18.67
C ILE A 676 -42.43 -56.50 -18.93
N ASN A 677 -42.93 -57.52 -18.24
CA ASN A 677 -44.26 -58.11 -18.42
C ASN A 677 -45.43 -57.26 -17.87
N GLN A 678 -45.22 -56.05 -17.37
CA GLN A 678 -46.28 -55.20 -16.78
C GLN A 678 -46.47 -53.82 -17.43
N LEU A 679 -45.90 -53.54 -18.60
CA LEU A 679 -46.32 -52.43 -19.46
C LEU A 679 -47.73 -52.71 -20.01
N LYS A 680 -48.77 -52.46 -19.19
CA LYS A 680 -50.14 -52.33 -19.67
C LYS A 680 -50.45 -50.86 -19.87
N THR A 681 -50.34 -50.39 -21.11
CA THR A 681 -51.05 -49.19 -21.53
C THR A 681 -52.39 -49.60 -22.13
N SER A 682 -53.41 -48.79 -21.87
CA SER A 682 -54.67 -48.78 -22.63
C SER A 682 -54.35 -48.75 -24.13
N ALA A 683 -55.11 -49.45 -24.97
CA ALA A 683 -54.84 -49.61 -26.40
C ALA A 683 -54.42 -48.30 -27.10
N GLY A 684 -53.23 -48.29 -27.72
CA GLY A 684 -52.68 -47.15 -28.48
C GLY A 684 -51.21 -47.37 -28.88
N SER A 685 -50.78 -46.83 -30.03
CA SER A 685 -49.38 -46.79 -30.45
C SER A 685 -48.62 -45.75 -29.64
N PHE A 686 -47.39 -46.05 -29.24
CA PHE A 686 -46.52 -45.09 -28.56
C PHE A 686 -45.12 -45.07 -29.18
N THR A 687 -44.49 -43.91 -29.12
CA THR A 687 -43.08 -43.68 -29.46
C THR A 687 -42.39 -43.15 -28.22
N ILE A 688 -41.29 -43.78 -27.82
CA ILE A 688 -40.43 -43.35 -26.72
C ILE A 688 -39.05 -43.04 -27.31
N THR A 689 -38.46 -41.91 -26.95
CA THR A 689 -37.06 -41.61 -27.23
C THR A 689 -36.28 -41.55 -25.92
N GLY A 690 -35.01 -41.97 -25.96
CA GLY A 690 -34.13 -42.01 -24.79
C GLY A 690 -32.66 -41.99 -25.19
N ILE A 691 -31.77 -41.92 -24.21
CA ILE A 691 -30.32 -41.86 -24.40
C ILE A 691 -29.68 -43.09 -23.72
N LEU A 692 -28.71 -43.68 -24.40
CA LEU A 692 -27.91 -44.81 -23.94
C LEU A 692 -26.44 -44.41 -23.91
N PHE A 693 -25.77 -44.62 -22.78
CA PHE A 693 -24.32 -44.49 -22.68
C PHE A 693 -23.68 -45.87 -22.67
N PHE A 694 -22.61 -46.01 -23.44
CA PHE A 694 -21.86 -47.26 -23.60
C PHE A 694 -20.37 -46.98 -23.53
N TYR A 695 -19.67 -47.69 -22.65
CA TYR A 695 -18.21 -47.69 -22.63
C TYR A 695 -17.66 -48.79 -23.56
N ASP A 696 -16.84 -48.38 -24.52
CA ASP A 696 -16.14 -49.24 -25.47
C ASP A 696 -14.73 -49.51 -24.94
N ALA A 697 -14.52 -50.72 -24.41
CA ALA A 697 -13.27 -51.09 -23.74
C ALA A 697 -12.09 -51.29 -24.71
N ASP A 698 -12.35 -51.50 -26.00
CA ASP A 698 -11.28 -51.70 -27.00
C ASP A 698 -10.75 -50.38 -27.54
N ASP A 699 -11.62 -49.38 -27.61
CA ASP A 699 -11.30 -48.03 -28.07
C ASP A 699 -11.08 -47.06 -26.88
N TYR A 700 -11.28 -47.52 -25.64
CA TYR A 700 -11.24 -46.75 -24.39
C TYR A 700 -12.10 -45.48 -24.44
N VAL A 701 -13.36 -45.58 -24.87
CA VAL A 701 -14.24 -44.41 -25.08
C VAL A 701 -15.64 -44.61 -24.54
N ILE A 702 -16.28 -43.54 -24.07
CA ILE A 702 -17.72 -43.51 -23.82
C ILE A 702 -18.45 -42.96 -25.03
N LYS A 703 -19.42 -43.71 -25.52
CA LYS A 703 -20.31 -43.36 -26.63
C LYS A 703 -21.74 -43.16 -26.11
N MET A 704 -22.33 -42.03 -26.48
CA MET A 704 -23.73 -41.69 -26.28
C MET A 704 -24.54 -42.04 -27.53
N TYR A 705 -25.65 -42.74 -27.37
CA TYR A 705 -26.58 -43.11 -28.44
C TYR A 705 -27.98 -42.57 -28.17
N GLY A 706 -28.51 -41.78 -29.10
CA GLY A 706 -29.92 -41.40 -29.12
C GLY A 706 -30.76 -42.55 -29.67
N LEU A 707 -31.78 -42.98 -28.94
CA LEU A 707 -32.62 -44.11 -29.31
C LEU A 707 -34.07 -43.67 -29.55
N LYS A 708 -34.72 -44.26 -30.55
CA LYS A 708 -36.16 -44.21 -30.79
C LYS A 708 -36.74 -45.62 -30.72
N VAL A 709 -37.67 -45.82 -29.81
CA VAL A 709 -38.41 -47.07 -29.62
C VAL A 709 -39.86 -46.85 -30.06
N VAL A 710 -40.30 -47.61 -31.06
CA VAL A 710 -41.66 -47.52 -31.63
C VAL A 710 -42.42 -48.81 -31.33
N ASN A 711 -43.68 -48.65 -30.91
CA ASN A 711 -44.62 -49.74 -30.69
C ASN A 711 -45.94 -49.47 -31.46
N SER A 712 -46.40 -50.43 -32.26
CA SER A 712 -47.69 -50.41 -32.96
C SER A 712 -48.73 -51.32 -32.27
N VAL A 713 -50.01 -50.97 -32.44
CA VAL A 713 -51.16 -51.50 -31.69
C VAL A 713 -51.28 -53.04 -31.75
N LEU A 714 -51.50 -53.68 -30.60
CA LEU A 714 -51.71 -55.14 -30.50
C LEU A 714 -53.15 -55.57 -30.84
N THR A 715 -53.28 -56.54 -31.75
CA THR A 715 -54.40 -57.51 -31.74
C THR A 715 -53.91 -58.86 -31.20
N GLY A 716 -54.07 -59.07 -29.89
CA GLY A 716 -54.12 -60.41 -29.29
C GLY A 716 -52.79 -61.09 -28.96
N THR A 717 -52.70 -61.56 -27.71
CA THR A 717 -51.69 -62.40 -27.05
C THR A 717 -50.45 -61.71 -26.45
N LYS A 718 -50.17 -62.14 -25.22
CA LYS A 718 -49.20 -61.63 -24.24
C LYS A 718 -47.76 -61.95 -24.69
N ASP A 719 -46.84 -61.04 -24.37
CA ASP A 719 -45.36 -61.12 -24.47
C ASP A 719 -44.62 -60.49 -25.66
N ALA A 720 -45.25 -59.60 -26.43
CA ALA A 720 -44.54 -58.89 -27.50
C ALA A 720 -45.29 -57.61 -27.87
N ASN A 721 -44.72 -56.44 -28.15
CA ASN A 721 -43.78 -56.16 -29.22
C ASN A 721 -43.17 -54.77 -28.98
N ILE A 722 -41.84 -54.66 -29.06
CA ILE A 722 -41.22 -53.45 -29.59
C ILE A 722 -41.06 -53.72 -31.07
N ASP A 723 -41.63 -52.88 -31.93
CA ASP A 723 -41.61 -53.13 -33.38
C ASP A 723 -40.32 -52.67 -34.02
N LYS A 724 -39.75 -51.58 -33.50
CA LYS A 724 -38.52 -51.01 -34.02
C LYS A 724 -37.79 -50.20 -32.95
N VAL A 725 -36.52 -50.52 -32.75
CA VAL A 725 -35.54 -49.62 -32.14
C VAL A 725 -34.71 -49.02 -33.27
N SER A 726 -34.44 -47.73 -33.23
CA SER A 726 -33.56 -47.07 -34.19
C SER A 726 -32.60 -46.16 -33.43
N VAL A 727 -31.32 -46.25 -33.78
CA VAL A 727 -30.33 -45.25 -33.37
C VAL A 727 -30.61 -44.00 -34.19
N LEU A 728 -30.91 -42.91 -33.51
CA LEU A 728 -31.11 -41.60 -34.10
C LEU A 728 -29.77 -40.89 -34.29
N THR A 729 -28.88 -41.00 -33.30
CA THR A 729 -27.58 -40.36 -33.25
C THR A 729 -26.60 -41.22 -32.44
N SER A 730 -25.32 -41.12 -32.73
CA SER A 730 -24.23 -41.68 -31.91
C SER A 730 -23.10 -40.68 -31.82
N LYS A 731 -22.53 -40.49 -30.64
CA LYS A 731 -21.44 -39.53 -30.39
C LYS A 731 -20.48 -40.11 -29.37
N THR A 732 -19.18 -40.04 -29.62
CA THR A 732 -18.20 -40.22 -28.53
C THR A 732 -18.23 -38.96 -27.67
N ILE A 733 -18.20 -39.11 -26.35
CA ILE A 733 -18.26 -37.97 -25.42
C ILE A 733 -17.03 -37.88 -24.51
N ALA A 734 -16.31 -38.99 -24.33
CA ALA A 734 -15.03 -39.01 -23.63
C ALA A 734 -14.20 -40.19 -24.10
N SER A 735 -12.89 -40.06 -23.95
CA SER A 735 -11.85 -41.06 -24.17
C SER A 735 -10.98 -41.20 -22.92
N PHE A 736 -10.34 -42.34 -22.79
CA PHE A 736 -9.58 -42.73 -21.62
C PHE A 736 -8.22 -43.27 -22.03
N THR A 737 -7.18 -43.07 -21.21
CA THR A 737 -5.92 -43.79 -21.40
C THR A 737 -6.11 -45.27 -21.11
N GLU A 738 -5.30 -46.13 -21.75
CA GLU A 738 -5.27 -47.56 -21.46
C GLU A 738 -5.19 -47.82 -19.95
N ASP A 739 -6.00 -48.76 -19.47
CA ASP A 739 -6.19 -49.17 -18.07
C ASP A 739 -6.83 -48.16 -17.09
N HIS A 740 -6.98 -46.89 -17.47
CA HIS A 740 -7.55 -45.81 -16.66
C HIS A 740 -8.98 -45.48 -17.09
N TYR A 741 -9.93 -46.37 -16.79
CA TYR A 741 -11.29 -46.28 -17.33
C TYR A 741 -12.39 -46.58 -16.30
N PRO A 742 -13.59 -46.01 -16.44
CA PRO A 742 -14.67 -46.18 -15.47
C PRO A 742 -15.38 -47.52 -15.60
N ILE A 743 -15.89 -48.03 -14.47
CA ILE A 743 -16.90 -49.08 -14.44
C ILE A 743 -18.29 -48.49 -14.14
N ALA A 744 -19.33 -49.35 -14.08
CA ALA A 744 -20.72 -48.90 -13.92
C ALA A 744 -20.90 -47.93 -12.77
N ILE A 745 -20.35 -48.30 -11.62
CA ILE A 745 -20.67 -47.64 -10.35
C ILE A 745 -20.05 -46.24 -10.31
N ASP A 746 -18.94 -46.04 -11.02
CA ASP A 746 -18.19 -44.78 -11.11
C ASP A 746 -18.91 -43.71 -11.95
N ILE A 747 -19.89 -44.08 -12.79
CA ILE A 747 -20.57 -43.13 -13.70
C ILE A 747 -21.87 -42.59 -13.08
N VAL A 748 -21.97 -41.28 -12.90
CA VAL A 748 -23.19 -40.59 -12.44
C VAL A 748 -23.73 -39.70 -13.56
N ILE A 749 -25.05 -39.71 -13.79
CA ILE A 749 -25.69 -38.94 -14.87
C ILE A 749 -26.72 -37.99 -14.26
N PHE A 750 -26.59 -36.70 -14.56
CA PHE A 750 -27.39 -35.59 -14.01
C PHE A 750 -28.32 -34.93 -15.02
#